data_AF-Q8EWD9-F1
#
_entry.id   AF-Q8EWD9-F1
#
_cell.length_a   1.000
_cell.length_b   1.000
_cell.length_c   1.000
_cell.angle_alpha   90.00
_cell.angle_beta   90.00
_cell.angle_gamma   90.00
#
_symmetry.space_group_name_H-M   'P 1'
#
loop_
_entity.id
_entity.type
_entity.pdbx_description
1 polymer ?
#
loop_
_entity_poly.entity_id
_entity_poly.type
_entity_poly.pdbx_seq_one_letter_code
_entity_poly.pdbx_strand_id
1 'polypeptide(L)'
;MLIECLGYFNFCLKLIKLICVYRMVLIMKKLSKKISLAITSSILSIAAGISIALPISQDAIRNSSISSISSSNQATTTSKVIPSEVNDQNANISTKNGPVTFMGNTITALDWFGNELWSIDFAKYVPDKNGTIDGVTYDGSWGRAWYNWDYDRNNDTIWVLGFWSSSNKKQPLFQIKASDGSFTKHEIDYSKITGLGSVAVNTAYRFVSALGSGKIMIYGGAGSTYNAKGILYDPTSKISSLIEGNSSNNTILPLGNSSYGSSYKWYFFNLIPIASNRNIVEVVNFTTQAGITGDGAANHANYNVYFLLVDDNLNMVYDSSSSSQWAKPVEVAQGMSGYRNSKITPQRDYYSLLDGKVVTVVYNTAIIIDGKSSDTKIGTFPMTDSKWIKSWAFDSNQNLYFKFKDEKIIYKVSGSAWDTLGSNLKNEAISPNRYLDLAGVGEVNKYADDLIIYNVYGYTGQLMMINSIYNANVNTSNSTTITPDSNDSNYGLAFGVTQNKTNQNEGDYVGILNGPSSILKASDFELSDSAKSSKIPSEITKEDIVESNGFMKTSSDFKITSMNDTTGDITIECQLYQIPWFTTTLPDDISPKTVTKTYKTDKKIADKTSWKTLSVSTDYDFLNMKPSTIKKEDIDNLDPFQVSFQSQIITDRNGQQLYPKKTYGFSDAKDSDGTIKVTVKYEYIPMGITYTGNASEVKSYTTNTTYKVFDSSMTAAFNFLGQNNNSQTTVDIRQVSELKNLLSANTLPSSFSSLNTSTDSTNSGFLQFVNTNTSKGYPISKMNFTVTADDNAGTLKISGTMPAQNSPNSRQETFTVTYTNLNKSSNYNFSFKNVTQIGTQNINSILPSAVTDGDIINNFISYTGFSSNDFSITKTVDDENGTLTVAINLDKNYAQAIGNGTVGFSNYSATRTFSGFMTKDQYNQRFDVQFVSDSDTKLLQLKQMQVTEIYQTFNSNPSSSLTVGSQTYTNLKDLIEKLLIQSKGTSIPSDWATNDKITATMHYDNAQGTISFYVKIDKSLVDGSNSDINLVVNYTGFVKGNVDSTSDNLSFVADNMLESYLISNGDTTEDDFKNFNPTTFAEWLKAKDNEMALKLISYKSGEYVTYLSSNKYKLSVIANETQRTVSIFINFDKLTNDKSLTEYSVTYTI
;
A
#
# COMPACT_ATOMS: atom_id res chain seq x y z
N MET A 1 36.39 28.77 4.52
CA MET A 1 37.84 28.78 4.22
C MET A 1 38.06 27.69 3.17
N LEU A 2 37.92 27.99 1.88
CA LEU A 2 38.85 28.68 0.94
C LEU A 2 39.68 27.65 0.15
N ILE A 3 39.43 27.55 -1.17
CA ILE A 3 40.41 27.35 -2.28
C ILE A 3 41.33 26.10 -2.29
N GLU A 4 41.74 25.48 -3.41
CA GLU A 4 41.18 25.25 -4.76
C GLU A 4 42.18 24.36 -5.59
N CYS A 5 41.77 23.91 -6.78
CA CYS A 5 42.58 23.71 -8.02
C CYS A 5 44.01 23.06 -8.08
N LEU A 6 44.06 21.93 -8.83
CA LEU A 6 44.89 21.67 -10.05
C LEU A 6 46.44 21.51 -10.06
N GLY A 7 46.94 20.65 -10.98
CA GLY A 7 48.33 20.63 -11.53
C GLY A 7 49.18 19.38 -11.14
N TYR A 8 49.34 18.25 -11.86
CA TYR A 8 49.57 17.84 -13.26
C TYR A 8 51.06 17.76 -13.73
N PHE A 9 51.41 16.63 -14.39
CA PHE A 9 52.70 16.25 -15.03
C PHE A 9 53.90 16.02 -14.07
N ASN A 10 54.96 15.24 -14.38
CA ASN A 10 55.44 14.54 -15.61
C ASN A 10 56.34 13.33 -15.20
N PHE A 11 56.89 12.39 -16.00
CA PHE A 11 56.92 12.07 -17.46
C PHE A 11 57.38 10.59 -17.69
N CYS A 12 57.71 10.23 -18.95
CA CYS A 12 58.65 9.17 -19.43
C CYS A 12 58.21 7.70 -19.61
N LEU A 13 58.89 6.88 -20.45
CA LEU A 13 59.13 6.96 -21.92
C LEU A 13 59.79 5.66 -22.45
N LYS A 14 59.29 5.10 -23.57
CA LYS A 14 59.98 4.44 -24.74
C LYS A 14 59.15 3.26 -25.31
N LEU A 15 58.74 3.27 -26.58
CA LEU A 15 59.48 3.02 -27.86
C LEU A 15 59.75 1.51 -28.08
N ILE A 16 59.21 0.84 -29.12
CA ILE A 16 59.63 0.85 -30.55
C ILE A 16 58.45 0.23 -31.38
N LYS A 17 57.85 0.91 -32.38
CA LYS A 17 58.10 0.87 -33.86
C LYS A 17 57.73 -0.48 -34.55
N LEU A 18 57.20 -0.58 -35.78
CA LEU A 18 57.09 0.38 -36.91
C LEU A 18 55.99 0.01 -37.96
N ILE A 19 55.27 1.00 -38.52
CA ILE A 19 54.86 1.21 -39.96
C ILE A 19 54.00 0.16 -40.74
N CYS A 20 53.05 0.51 -41.63
CA CYS A 20 52.46 1.80 -42.11
C CYS A 20 50.92 1.59 -42.28
N VAL A 21 50.00 2.46 -41.81
CA VAL A 21 49.67 3.85 -42.27
C VAL A 21 49.13 3.82 -43.72
N TYR A 22 47.95 4.36 -44.06
CA TYR A 22 47.30 5.65 -43.71
C TYR A 22 45.73 5.48 -43.65
N ARG A 23 44.81 6.46 -43.53
CA ARG A 23 44.88 7.93 -43.53
C ARG A 23 44.03 8.66 -42.44
N MET A 24 42.93 9.32 -42.80
CA MET A 24 42.22 10.41 -42.06
C MET A 24 40.71 10.39 -42.44
N VAL A 25 39.73 11.00 -41.74
CA VAL A 25 39.67 12.34 -41.10
C VAL A 25 38.88 12.37 -39.77
N LEU A 26 39.25 13.34 -38.93
CA LEU A 26 38.68 13.89 -37.67
C LEU A 26 37.13 14.05 -37.64
N ILE A 27 36.44 14.18 -36.49
CA ILE A 27 36.50 15.29 -35.49
C ILE A 27 36.05 14.90 -34.06
N MET A 28 36.64 15.61 -33.07
CA MET A 28 36.31 15.92 -31.64
C MET A 28 34.92 15.54 -31.05
N LYS A 29 34.65 15.45 -29.73
CA LYS A 29 35.33 15.96 -28.49
C LYS A 29 34.85 15.17 -27.23
N LYS A 30 35.53 15.28 -26.08
CA LYS A 30 35.04 14.78 -24.76
C LYS A 30 34.23 15.84 -23.99
N LEU A 31 33.18 15.43 -23.25
CA LEU A 31 32.97 15.77 -21.83
C LEU A 31 31.93 14.83 -21.17
N SER A 32 31.71 14.97 -19.86
CA SER A 32 30.89 14.07 -19.01
C SER A 32 29.70 14.75 -18.35
N LYS A 33 28.70 13.98 -17.89
CA LYS A 33 27.88 14.31 -16.70
C LYS A 33 27.30 13.05 -16.03
N LYS A 34 26.84 13.22 -14.79
CA LYS A 34 26.23 12.16 -13.95
C LYS A 34 24.73 12.01 -14.23
N ILE A 35 24.23 10.79 -13.99
CA ILE A 35 22.94 10.42 -13.34
C ILE A 35 21.70 11.24 -13.74
N SER A 36 20.75 10.56 -14.38
CA SER A 36 19.41 10.35 -13.79
C SER A 36 18.77 9.08 -14.35
N LEU A 37 18.00 8.39 -13.52
CA LEU A 37 17.21 7.21 -13.86
C LEU A 37 15.74 7.61 -13.82
N ALA A 38 14.99 7.50 -14.92
CA ALA A 38 13.51 7.41 -14.97
C ALA A 38 12.98 7.48 -16.42
N ILE A 39 11.97 6.65 -16.72
CA ILE A 39 10.91 6.83 -17.72
C ILE A 39 11.36 7.25 -19.14
N THR A 40 11.62 6.24 -19.98
CA THR A 40 11.21 6.26 -21.41
C THR A 40 10.90 4.84 -21.91
N SER A 41 10.32 4.01 -21.04
CA SER A 41 9.95 2.61 -21.31
C SER A 41 8.55 2.47 -21.95
N SER A 42 8.19 3.42 -22.82
CA SER A 42 6.94 3.47 -23.56
C SER A 42 7.15 4.25 -24.86
N ILE A 43 6.37 3.92 -25.90
CA ILE A 43 6.50 4.47 -27.27
C ILE A 43 7.84 4.11 -27.97
N LEU A 44 8.10 2.81 -28.12
CA LEU A 44 8.90 2.29 -29.25
C LEU A 44 8.22 1.11 -29.98
N SER A 45 6.90 0.98 -29.78
CA SER A 45 5.99 0.08 -30.49
C SER A 45 5.57 0.58 -31.88
N ILE A 46 6.19 1.66 -32.39
CA ILE A 46 5.94 2.24 -33.71
C ILE A 46 7.25 2.28 -34.51
N ALA A 47 7.77 1.10 -34.86
CA ALA A 47 8.99 0.94 -35.68
C ALA A 47 8.89 -0.21 -36.71
N ALA A 48 7.68 -0.66 -37.07
CA ALA A 48 7.45 -1.49 -38.24
C ALA A 48 7.60 -0.62 -39.52
N GLY A 49 8.85 -0.31 -39.92
CA GLY A 49 9.05 0.75 -40.91
C GLY A 49 10.43 0.97 -41.54
N ILE A 50 11.44 0.11 -41.37
CA ILE A 50 12.64 0.13 -42.23
C ILE A 50 12.94 -1.26 -42.79
N SER A 51 12.60 -1.45 -44.05
CA SER A 51 12.98 -2.62 -44.84
C SER A 51 14.44 -2.50 -45.29
N ILE A 52 15.31 -3.41 -44.82
CA ILE A 52 16.56 -3.74 -45.53
C ILE A 52 16.48 -5.22 -45.90
N ALA A 53 16.02 -5.48 -47.13
CA ALA A 53 16.00 -6.82 -47.68
C ALA A 53 17.43 -7.25 -48.05
N LEU A 54 18.01 -8.16 -47.27
CA LEU A 54 19.14 -8.98 -47.72
C LEU A 54 18.57 -10.25 -48.36
N PRO A 55 18.92 -10.58 -49.62
CA PRO A 55 18.40 -11.75 -50.31
C PRO A 55 19.08 -13.03 -49.82
N ILE A 56 18.63 -13.53 -48.66
CA ILE A 56 18.90 -14.90 -48.23
C ILE A 56 18.17 -15.83 -49.21
N SER A 57 18.89 -16.79 -49.79
CA SER A 57 18.35 -17.68 -50.83
C SER A 57 17.22 -18.57 -50.28
N GLN A 58 16.21 -18.81 -51.11
CA GLN A 58 15.00 -19.56 -50.71
C GLN A 58 15.30 -20.99 -50.21
N ASP A 59 16.40 -21.59 -50.65
CA ASP A 59 16.83 -22.93 -50.22
C ASP A 59 17.28 -23.01 -48.75
N ALA A 60 17.72 -21.88 -48.16
CA ALA A 60 18.09 -21.85 -46.74
C ALA A 60 16.85 -21.95 -45.83
N ILE A 61 15.74 -21.33 -46.22
CA ILE A 61 14.50 -21.23 -45.42
C ILE A 61 13.78 -22.59 -45.33
N ARG A 62 13.99 -23.50 -46.29
CA ARG A 62 13.36 -24.84 -46.28
C ARG A 62 13.97 -25.84 -45.29
N ASN A 63 15.14 -25.56 -44.73
CA ASN A 63 15.89 -26.51 -43.90
C ASN A 63 16.17 -26.02 -42.46
N SER A 64 15.56 -24.91 -42.02
CA SER A 64 15.69 -24.39 -40.65
C SER A 64 14.36 -24.42 -39.89
N SER A 65 13.93 -25.61 -39.47
CA SER A 65 12.88 -25.75 -38.45
C SER A 65 13.38 -25.24 -37.10
N ILE A 66 12.50 -24.59 -36.33
CA ILE A 66 12.75 -24.08 -34.97
C ILE A 66 13.81 -22.97 -34.91
N SER A 67 13.37 -21.72 -35.09
CA SER A 67 14.11 -20.57 -34.59
C SER A 67 14.00 -20.50 -33.07
N SER A 68 15.03 -20.93 -32.33
CA SER A 68 15.06 -20.81 -30.87
C SER A 68 15.04 -19.34 -30.44
N ILE A 69 13.95 -18.90 -29.79
CA ILE A 69 13.89 -17.57 -29.15
C ILE A 69 14.71 -17.64 -27.87
N SER A 70 16.00 -17.27 -27.95
CA SER A 70 16.86 -17.08 -26.78
C SER A 70 16.36 -15.88 -25.97
N SER A 71 15.47 -16.10 -25.02
CA SER A 71 14.94 -15.03 -24.17
C SER A 71 16.06 -14.49 -23.27
N SER A 72 16.09 -13.16 -23.08
CA SER A 72 17.02 -12.50 -22.16
C SER A 72 16.64 -12.67 -20.68
N ASN A 73 15.56 -13.41 -20.39
CA ASN A 73 14.85 -13.38 -19.11
C ASN A 73 14.92 -14.72 -18.35
N GLN A 74 15.92 -15.55 -18.64
CA GLN A 74 16.14 -16.81 -17.93
C GLN A 74 16.20 -16.60 -16.40
N ALA A 75 15.56 -17.52 -15.66
CA ALA A 75 15.40 -17.42 -14.21
C ALA A 75 16.73 -17.50 -13.43
N THR A 76 17.29 -16.36 -13.04
CA THR A 76 18.49 -16.28 -12.18
C THR A 76 18.30 -16.81 -10.75
N THR A 77 17.09 -17.22 -10.38
CA THR A 77 16.76 -17.89 -9.11
C THR A 77 15.73 -18.99 -9.40
N THR A 78 16.05 -20.21 -9.01
CA THR A 78 15.36 -21.43 -9.42
C THR A 78 14.03 -21.63 -8.70
N SER A 79 12.92 -21.85 -9.41
CA SER A 79 11.78 -22.56 -8.79
C SER A 79 12.12 -24.05 -8.63
N LYS A 80 11.55 -24.73 -7.62
CA LYS A 80 11.72 -26.19 -7.51
C LYS A 80 10.92 -26.89 -8.59
N VAL A 81 11.53 -27.89 -9.24
CA VAL A 81 10.82 -28.78 -10.16
C VAL A 81 10.07 -29.82 -9.32
N ILE A 82 8.74 -29.83 -9.42
CA ILE A 82 7.86 -30.65 -8.59
C ILE A 82 7.69 -32.04 -9.22
N PRO A 83 8.23 -33.13 -8.64
CA PRO A 83 8.23 -34.43 -9.31
C PRO A 83 6.82 -34.96 -9.60
N SER A 84 6.63 -35.42 -10.84
CA SER A 84 5.36 -35.99 -11.32
C SER A 84 5.55 -37.41 -11.87
N GLU A 85 4.57 -38.27 -11.62
CA GLU A 85 4.44 -39.59 -12.24
C GLU A 85 3.10 -39.77 -12.95
N VAL A 86 2.99 -40.82 -13.76
CA VAL A 86 1.81 -41.12 -14.59
C VAL A 86 1.59 -42.64 -14.71
N ASN A 87 0.35 -43.07 -14.89
CA ASN A 87 -0.03 -44.45 -15.18
C ASN A 87 -1.29 -44.48 -16.06
N ASP A 88 -1.72 -45.69 -16.45
CA ASP A 88 -2.82 -45.91 -17.41
C ASP A 88 -4.21 -46.05 -16.76
N GLN A 89 -4.35 -45.69 -15.48
CA GLN A 89 -5.53 -45.96 -14.65
C GLN A 89 -6.05 -44.71 -13.92
N ASN A 90 -5.22 -43.66 -13.82
CA ASN A 90 -5.57 -42.32 -13.37
C ASN A 90 -5.70 -41.36 -14.56
N ALA A 91 -6.51 -40.31 -14.40
CA ALA A 91 -6.76 -39.32 -15.45
C ALA A 91 -5.73 -38.16 -15.40
N ASN A 92 -5.23 -37.77 -16.56
CA ASN A 92 -4.32 -36.66 -16.84
C ASN A 92 -5.07 -35.33 -16.90
N ILE A 93 -5.60 -34.89 -15.76
CA ILE A 93 -6.53 -33.76 -15.70
C ILE A 93 -5.79 -32.41 -15.74
N SER A 94 -6.21 -31.51 -16.64
CA SER A 94 -5.96 -30.07 -16.50
C SER A 94 -7.18 -29.33 -15.95
N THR A 95 -6.96 -28.55 -14.89
CA THR A 95 -7.94 -27.63 -14.30
C THR A 95 -7.94 -26.29 -15.05
N LYS A 96 -8.66 -25.29 -14.55
CA LYS A 96 -8.54 -23.90 -15.01
C LYS A 96 -7.17 -23.28 -14.69
N ASN A 97 -6.53 -23.71 -13.60
CA ASN A 97 -5.30 -23.11 -13.08
C ASN A 97 -4.02 -23.78 -13.59
N GLY A 98 -4.13 -25.05 -14.01
CA GLY A 98 -3.05 -25.85 -14.57
C GLY A 98 -3.25 -27.36 -14.36
N PRO A 99 -2.25 -28.18 -14.71
CA PRO A 99 -2.28 -29.64 -14.56
C PRO A 99 -2.35 -30.12 -13.10
N VAL A 100 -3.07 -31.23 -12.88
CA VAL A 100 -3.01 -31.99 -11.63
C VAL A 100 -2.10 -33.19 -11.84
N THR A 101 -1.14 -33.36 -10.93
CA THR A 101 -0.10 -34.40 -10.99
C THR A 101 0.00 -35.13 -9.64
N PHE A 102 0.80 -36.19 -9.57
CA PHE A 102 1.02 -36.93 -8.33
C PHE A 102 2.44 -37.50 -8.22
N MET A 103 2.81 -37.87 -7.00
CA MET A 103 4.00 -38.66 -6.68
C MET A 103 3.70 -39.50 -5.43
N GLY A 104 3.46 -40.80 -5.63
CA GLY A 104 3.09 -41.75 -4.57
C GLY A 104 1.78 -41.40 -3.85
N ASN A 105 1.89 -40.98 -2.58
CA ASN A 105 0.75 -40.60 -1.74
C ASN A 105 0.30 -39.14 -1.92
N THR A 106 1.10 -38.31 -2.60
CA THR A 106 0.86 -36.86 -2.74
C THR A 106 0.22 -36.55 -4.09
N ILE A 107 -0.82 -35.71 -4.09
CA ILE A 107 -1.39 -35.08 -5.27
C ILE A 107 -1.03 -33.60 -5.23
N THR A 108 -0.60 -33.03 -6.36
CA THR A 108 -0.19 -31.63 -6.46
C THR A 108 -0.82 -30.97 -7.68
N ALA A 109 -1.46 -29.82 -7.47
CA ALA A 109 -1.86 -28.93 -8.56
C ALA A 109 -0.70 -27.99 -8.91
N LEU A 110 -0.46 -27.85 -10.21
CA LEU A 110 0.54 -26.96 -10.75
C LEU A 110 -0.11 -25.74 -11.40
N ASP A 111 0.60 -24.61 -11.39
CA ASP A 111 0.24 -23.45 -12.21
C ASP A 111 0.54 -23.74 -13.70
N TRP A 112 0.12 -22.82 -14.58
CA TRP A 112 0.45 -22.88 -16.01
C TRP A 112 1.94 -22.76 -16.35
N PHE A 113 2.82 -22.57 -15.35
CA PHE A 113 4.27 -22.60 -15.49
C PHE A 113 4.90 -23.91 -14.94
N GLY A 114 4.15 -24.78 -14.27
CA GLY A 114 4.67 -26.00 -13.65
C GLY A 114 5.22 -25.81 -12.23
N ASN A 115 4.95 -24.68 -11.57
CA ASN A 115 5.25 -24.52 -10.14
C ASN A 115 4.07 -25.02 -9.30
N GLU A 116 4.32 -25.38 -8.04
CA GLU A 116 3.26 -25.78 -7.10
C GLU A 116 2.30 -24.62 -6.78
N LEU A 117 1.00 -24.87 -6.92
CA LEU A 117 -0.08 -24.06 -6.33
C LEU A 117 -0.42 -24.58 -4.93
N TRP A 118 -0.68 -25.89 -4.83
CA TRP A 118 -0.97 -26.60 -3.58
C TRP A 118 -0.69 -28.10 -3.73
N SER A 119 -0.31 -28.75 -2.63
CA SER A 119 -0.11 -30.20 -2.55
C SER A 119 -0.82 -30.81 -1.34
N ILE A 120 -1.31 -32.05 -1.50
CA ILE A 120 -2.01 -32.83 -0.45
C ILE A 120 -1.40 -34.22 -0.39
N ASP A 121 -0.75 -34.53 0.73
CA ASP A 121 -0.29 -35.88 1.08
C ASP A 121 -1.41 -36.63 1.80
N PHE A 122 -1.99 -37.63 1.12
CA PHE A 122 -3.14 -38.37 1.64
C PHE A 122 -2.78 -39.35 2.77
N ALA A 123 -1.50 -39.67 2.99
CA ALA A 123 -1.09 -40.55 4.08
C ALA A 123 -1.51 -39.99 5.45
N LYS A 124 -1.46 -38.66 5.60
CA LYS A 124 -1.86 -37.92 6.80
C LYS A 124 -3.37 -37.97 7.08
N TYR A 125 -4.17 -38.28 6.05
CA TYR A 125 -5.64 -38.18 6.12
C TYR A 125 -6.36 -39.52 5.90
N VAL A 126 -5.69 -40.54 5.37
CA VAL A 126 -6.26 -41.86 5.08
C VAL A 126 -5.56 -42.95 5.91
N PRO A 127 -6.30 -43.68 6.77
CA PRO A 127 -5.69 -44.70 7.61
C PRO A 127 -5.15 -45.86 6.79
N ASP A 128 -4.05 -46.44 7.29
CA ASP A 128 -3.35 -47.56 6.67
C ASP A 128 -4.13 -48.89 6.78
N LYS A 129 -3.54 -50.00 6.32
CA LYS A 129 -4.14 -51.33 6.39
C LYS A 129 -4.46 -51.82 7.81
N ASN A 130 -3.69 -51.38 8.80
CA ASN A 130 -3.86 -51.69 10.22
C ASN A 130 -4.93 -50.77 10.85
N GLY A 131 -5.13 -49.58 10.28
CA GLY A 131 -6.05 -48.55 10.74
C GLY A 131 -5.35 -47.30 11.30
N THR A 132 -4.01 -47.23 11.19
CA THR A 132 -3.20 -46.13 11.74
C THR A 132 -3.32 -44.87 10.89
N ILE A 133 -3.57 -43.72 11.54
CA ILE A 133 -3.54 -42.37 10.93
C ILE A 133 -2.10 -41.84 10.98
N ASP A 134 -1.71 -41.02 10.00
CA ASP A 134 -0.35 -40.99 9.44
C ASP A 134 0.03 -42.38 8.89
N GLY A 135 -0.65 -42.76 7.80
CA GLY A 135 -0.68 -44.12 7.30
C GLY A 135 0.61 -44.55 6.59
N VAL A 136 1.23 -45.62 7.10
CA VAL A 136 2.58 -46.06 6.68
C VAL A 136 2.55 -47.16 5.61
N THR A 137 1.56 -48.07 5.64
CA THR A 137 1.50 -49.21 4.71
C THR A 137 0.10 -49.52 4.18
N TYR A 138 -0.02 -49.69 2.87
CA TYR A 138 -1.28 -49.97 2.16
C TYR A 138 -1.16 -51.28 1.39
N ASP A 139 -2.25 -52.05 1.32
CA ASP A 139 -2.28 -53.41 0.74
C ASP A 139 -2.92 -53.47 -0.65
N GLY A 140 -2.62 -54.55 -1.38
CA GLY A 140 -3.18 -54.83 -2.71
C GLY A 140 -2.39 -54.17 -3.85
N SER A 141 -2.95 -54.21 -5.06
CA SER A 141 -2.24 -53.81 -6.30
C SER A 141 -1.83 -52.34 -6.40
N TRP A 142 -2.36 -51.47 -5.52
CA TRP A 142 -2.08 -50.04 -5.47
C TRP A 142 -1.74 -49.66 -4.02
N GLY A 143 -0.49 -49.87 -3.61
CA GLY A 143 -0.02 -49.69 -2.23
C GLY A 143 0.19 -48.23 -1.83
N ARG A 144 -0.87 -47.41 -1.95
CA ARG A 144 -0.89 -45.96 -1.65
C ARG A 144 -2.19 -45.52 -0.97
N ALA A 145 -2.18 -44.31 -0.40
CA ALA A 145 -3.26 -43.73 0.40
C ALA A 145 -4.57 -43.43 -0.36
N TRP A 146 -4.54 -43.38 -1.70
CA TRP A 146 -5.68 -43.04 -2.54
C TRP A 146 -5.74 -43.96 -3.77
N TYR A 147 -6.93 -44.22 -4.31
CA TYR A 147 -7.11 -45.12 -5.44
C TYR A 147 -7.25 -44.37 -6.76
N ASN A 148 -8.15 -43.40 -6.83
CA ASN A 148 -8.45 -42.68 -8.08
C ASN A 148 -9.09 -41.31 -7.83
N TRP A 149 -9.28 -40.55 -8.89
CA TRP A 149 -9.90 -39.23 -8.85
C TRP A 149 -10.72 -38.92 -10.11
N ASP A 150 -11.49 -37.84 -10.01
CA ASP A 150 -12.20 -37.19 -11.11
C ASP A 150 -12.32 -35.67 -10.86
N TYR A 151 -12.62 -34.86 -11.89
CA TYR A 151 -12.75 -33.39 -11.77
C TYR A 151 -14.10 -32.91 -12.30
N ASP A 152 -14.95 -32.52 -11.36
CA ASP A 152 -16.15 -31.74 -11.63
C ASP A 152 -15.76 -30.31 -11.99
N ARG A 153 -15.54 -30.09 -13.30
CA ARG A 153 -15.18 -28.80 -13.89
C ARG A 153 -16.30 -27.75 -13.74
N ASN A 154 -17.55 -28.15 -13.50
CA ASN A 154 -18.66 -27.21 -13.29
C ASN A 154 -18.60 -26.58 -11.89
N ASN A 155 -18.19 -27.36 -10.88
CA ASN A 155 -18.07 -26.93 -9.49
C ASN A 155 -16.60 -26.69 -9.04
N ASP A 156 -15.65 -26.61 -9.99
CA ASP A 156 -14.20 -26.51 -9.77
C ASP A 156 -13.65 -27.49 -8.69
N THR A 157 -14.18 -28.71 -8.68
CA THR A 157 -14.00 -29.66 -7.57
C THR A 157 -13.36 -30.97 -8.06
N ILE A 158 -12.19 -31.30 -7.51
CA ILE A 158 -11.53 -32.60 -7.67
C ILE A 158 -12.06 -33.54 -6.58
N TRP A 159 -12.57 -34.69 -7.00
CA TRP A 159 -13.02 -35.76 -6.10
C TRP A 159 -11.96 -36.86 -6.04
N VAL A 160 -11.41 -37.15 -4.86
CA VAL A 160 -10.37 -38.16 -4.67
C VAL A 160 -10.86 -39.27 -3.75
N LEU A 161 -10.81 -40.52 -4.22
CA LEU A 161 -11.22 -41.69 -3.45
C LEU A 161 -10.04 -42.27 -2.67
N GLY A 162 -10.14 -42.33 -1.35
CA GLY A 162 -9.12 -42.87 -0.45
C GLY A 162 -9.03 -44.41 -0.49
N PHE A 163 -7.97 -44.94 0.12
CA PHE A 163 -7.84 -46.34 0.47
C PHE A 163 -8.98 -46.79 1.42
N TRP A 164 -9.49 -48.01 1.23
CA TRP A 164 -10.47 -48.64 2.13
C TRP A 164 -9.74 -49.45 3.20
N SER A 165 -9.91 -49.12 4.47
CA SER A 165 -9.21 -49.84 5.55
C SER A 165 -10.01 -51.06 6.03
N SER A 166 -9.38 -52.23 5.97
CA SER A 166 -9.94 -53.49 6.45
C SER A 166 -10.25 -53.52 7.94
N SER A 167 -9.58 -52.66 8.71
CA SER A 167 -9.72 -52.53 10.16
C SER A 167 -11.04 -51.85 10.55
N ASN A 168 -11.33 -50.68 9.96
CA ASN A 168 -12.50 -49.85 10.31
C ASN A 168 -13.68 -49.94 9.32
N LYS A 169 -13.53 -50.68 8.21
CA LYS A 169 -14.53 -50.89 7.13
C LYS A 169 -14.96 -49.63 6.37
N LYS A 170 -14.20 -48.54 6.49
CA LYS A 170 -14.53 -47.23 5.91
C LYS A 170 -13.57 -46.85 4.78
N GLN A 171 -14.05 -45.99 3.89
CA GLN A 171 -13.26 -45.39 2.81
C GLN A 171 -13.46 -43.87 2.81
N PRO A 172 -12.39 -43.07 2.95
CA PRO A 172 -12.49 -41.63 2.76
C PRO A 172 -12.84 -41.26 1.32
N LEU A 173 -13.63 -40.21 1.15
CA LEU A 173 -13.85 -39.52 -0.13
C LEU A 173 -13.53 -38.03 0.10
N PHE A 174 -12.60 -37.47 -0.65
CA PHE A 174 -12.19 -36.07 -0.49
C PHE A 174 -12.81 -35.22 -1.59
N GLN A 175 -13.41 -34.11 -1.16
CA GLN A 175 -13.89 -33.04 -2.01
C GLN A 175 -12.88 -31.90 -1.94
N ILE A 176 -12.06 -31.70 -2.97
CA ILE A 176 -10.97 -30.72 -2.99
C ILE A 176 -11.29 -29.63 -4.02
N LYS A 177 -11.23 -28.37 -3.60
CA LYS A 177 -11.41 -27.23 -4.49
C LYS A 177 -10.13 -27.01 -5.30
N ALA A 178 -10.22 -27.07 -6.63
CA ALA A 178 -9.05 -27.09 -7.50
C ALA A 178 -8.25 -25.78 -7.49
N SER A 179 -8.91 -24.68 -7.16
CA SER A 179 -8.35 -23.32 -7.13
C SER A 179 -7.45 -23.04 -5.91
N ASP A 180 -7.65 -23.68 -4.77
CA ASP A 180 -6.90 -23.38 -3.53
C ASP A 180 -6.50 -24.61 -2.68
N GLY A 181 -6.87 -25.82 -3.09
CA GLY A 181 -6.55 -27.05 -2.37
C GLY A 181 -7.33 -27.24 -1.07
N SER A 182 -8.24 -26.32 -0.71
CA SER A 182 -9.11 -26.49 0.45
C SER A 182 -10.04 -27.69 0.25
N PHE A 183 -10.22 -28.51 1.29
CA PHE A 183 -10.93 -29.78 1.13
C PHE A 183 -11.82 -30.17 2.29
N THR A 184 -12.88 -30.92 1.97
CA THR A 184 -13.73 -31.63 2.93
C THR A 184 -13.48 -33.13 2.80
N LYS A 185 -13.13 -33.78 3.92
CA LYS A 185 -13.08 -35.24 4.01
C LYS A 185 -14.48 -35.77 4.36
N HIS A 186 -15.08 -36.50 3.44
CA HIS A 186 -16.25 -37.35 3.66
C HIS A 186 -15.81 -38.78 3.98
N GLU A 187 -16.70 -39.60 4.53
CA GLU A 187 -16.39 -40.98 4.92
C GLU A 187 -17.53 -41.93 4.52
N ILE A 188 -17.23 -42.86 3.62
CA ILE A 188 -18.15 -43.90 3.15
C ILE A 188 -18.04 -45.09 4.10
N ASP A 189 -19.06 -45.29 4.92
CA ASP A 189 -19.15 -46.40 5.88
C ASP A 189 -19.89 -47.57 5.24
N TYR A 190 -19.12 -48.51 4.67
CA TYR A 190 -19.65 -49.67 3.97
C TYR A 190 -20.53 -50.57 4.85
N SER A 191 -20.38 -50.52 6.18
CA SER A 191 -21.21 -51.32 7.10
C SER A 191 -22.66 -50.83 7.21
N LYS A 192 -22.94 -49.59 6.78
CA LYS A 192 -24.27 -48.97 6.82
C LYS A 192 -25.05 -49.10 5.52
N ILE A 193 -24.46 -49.69 4.48
CA ILE A 193 -25.05 -49.77 3.14
C ILE A 193 -25.82 -51.09 2.99
N THR A 194 -27.14 -51.03 3.16
CA THR A 194 -28.04 -52.18 3.02
C THR A 194 -27.88 -52.87 1.65
N GLY A 195 -27.85 -54.20 1.66
CA GLY A 195 -27.71 -55.03 0.45
C GLY A 195 -26.28 -55.21 -0.04
N LEU A 196 -25.30 -54.46 0.49
CA LEU A 196 -23.90 -54.59 0.10
C LEU A 196 -23.29 -55.91 0.62
N GLY A 197 -22.59 -56.62 -0.26
CA GLY A 197 -21.90 -57.86 0.08
C GLY A 197 -20.64 -57.65 0.93
N SER A 198 -19.96 -58.74 1.30
CA SER A 198 -18.72 -58.67 2.07
C SER A 198 -17.60 -58.00 1.27
N VAL A 199 -17.06 -56.89 1.80
CA VAL A 199 -15.99 -56.11 1.17
C VAL A 199 -14.63 -56.34 1.85
N ALA A 200 -13.60 -56.47 1.02
CA ALA A 200 -12.18 -56.64 1.36
C ALA A 200 -11.31 -55.76 0.44
N VAL A 201 -10.01 -55.61 0.72
CA VAL A 201 -9.11 -54.69 -0.02
C VAL A 201 -9.10 -54.93 -1.55
N ASN A 202 -9.31 -56.18 -1.97
CA ASN A 202 -9.37 -56.55 -3.40
C ASN A 202 -10.77 -56.36 -4.03
N THR A 203 -11.84 -56.30 -3.23
CA THR A 203 -13.24 -56.11 -3.69
C THR A 203 -13.83 -54.74 -3.35
N ALA A 204 -13.11 -53.91 -2.60
CA ALA A 204 -13.47 -52.52 -2.33
C ALA A 204 -13.54 -51.71 -3.63
N TYR A 205 -14.48 -50.77 -3.69
CA TYR A 205 -14.65 -49.94 -4.87
C TYR A 205 -13.47 -48.97 -5.04
N ARG A 206 -13.07 -48.78 -6.29
CA ARG A 206 -11.73 -48.30 -6.65
C ARG A 206 -11.71 -47.11 -7.59
N PHE A 207 -12.83 -46.82 -8.27
CA PHE A 207 -12.99 -45.68 -9.15
C PHE A 207 -14.05 -44.73 -8.61
N VAL A 208 -13.95 -43.48 -9.03
CA VAL A 208 -14.88 -42.40 -8.72
C VAL A 208 -15.18 -41.62 -9.99
N SER A 209 -16.40 -41.12 -10.13
CA SER A 209 -16.81 -40.12 -11.13
C SER A 209 -17.87 -39.18 -10.53
N ALA A 210 -17.81 -37.90 -10.87
CA ALA A 210 -18.81 -36.90 -10.51
C ALA A 210 -19.92 -36.86 -11.58
N LEU A 211 -21.15 -37.18 -11.20
CA LEU A 211 -22.27 -37.27 -12.15
C LEU A 211 -22.82 -35.89 -12.51
N GLY A 212 -23.49 -35.78 -13.65
CA GLY A 212 -24.19 -34.56 -14.09
C GLY A 212 -25.34 -34.11 -13.16
N SER A 213 -25.65 -34.89 -12.13
CA SER A 213 -26.59 -34.56 -11.04
C SER A 213 -25.93 -34.00 -9.77
N GLY A 214 -24.60 -33.81 -9.76
CA GLY A 214 -23.82 -33.36 -8.60
C GLY A 214 -23.58 -34.42 -7.52
N LYS A 215 -24.07 -35.65 -7.75
CA LYS A 215 -23.78 -36.83 -6.92
C LYS A 215 -22.51 -37.52 -7.38
N ILE A 216 -21.87 -38.25 -6.48
CA ILE A 216 -20.58 -38.91 -6.74
C ILE A 216 -20.78 -40.41 -6.80
N MET A 217 -20.42 -41.02 -7.93
CA MET A 217 -20.46 -42.46 -8.10
C MET A 217 -19.12 -43.08 -7.68
N ILE A 218 -19.17 -44.08 -6.81
CA ILE A 218 -18.03 -44.91 -6.43
C ILE A 218 -18.27 -46.33 -6.96
N TYR A 219 -17.37 -46.85 -7.80
CA TYR A 219 -17.62 -48.05 -8.60
C TYR A 219 -16.35 -48.85 -8.94
N GLY A 220 -16.54 -50.04 -9.52
CA GLY A 220 -15.51 -50.96 -10.01
C GLY A 220 -14.64 -51.60 -8.91
N GLY A 221 -14.34 -52.90 -9.04
CA GLY A 221 -13.50 -53.66 -8.11
C GLY A 221 -12.47 -54.50 -8.87
N ALA A 222 -11.24 -54.59 -8.35
CA ALA A 222 -10.11 -55.18 -9.05
C ALA A 222 -10.19 -56.72 -9.13
N GLY A 223 -10.88 -57.22 -10.15
CA GLY A 223 -11.01 -58.65 -10.46
C GLY A 223 -12.44 -59.19 -10.48
N SER A 224 -13.45 -58.36 -10.18
CA SER A 224 -14.87 -58.73 -10.28
C SER A 224 -15.41 -58.54 -11.71
N THR A 225 -16.27 -59.45 -12.16
CA THR A 225 -17.12 -59.22 -13.35
C THR A 225 -18.01 -57.99 -13.14
N TYR A 226 -18.28 -57.22 -14.19
CA TYR A 226 -19.28 -56.15 -14.13
C TYR A 226 -20.66 -56.73 -13.76
N ASN A 227 -21.33 -56.05 -12.85
CA ASN A 227 -22.55 -56.50 -12.17
C ASN A 227 -23.60 -55.38 -12.00
N ALA A 228 -23.41 -54.25 -12.69
CA ALA A 228 -24.26 -53.05 -12.61
C ALA A 228 -24.53 -52.54 -11.19
N LYS A 229 -23.55 -52.67 -10.28
CA LYS A 229 -23.60 -52.10 -8.93
C LYS A 229 -22.58 -50.98 -8.71
N GLY A 230 -22.95 -50.03 -7.87
CA GLY A 230 -22.09 -48.94 -7.40
C GLY A 230 -22.61 -48.36 -6.08
N ILE A 231 -21.80 -47.52 -5.45
CA ILE A 231 -22.22 -46.69 -4.31
C ILE A 231 -22.42 -45.27 -4.85
N LEU A 232 -23.67 -44.81 -4.83
CA LEU A 232 -24.01 -43.42 -5.12
C LEU A 232 -23.95 -42.61 -3.81
N TYR A 233 -23.10 -41.60 -3.77
CA TYR A 233 -22.95 -40.67 -2.66
C TYR A 233 -23.56 -39.31 -3.00
N ASP A 234 -24.44 -38.80 -2.14
CA ASP A 234 -24.91 -37.42 -2.20
C ASP A 234 -24.12 -36.57 -1.20
N PRO A 235 -23.29 -35.62 -1.64
CA PRO A 235 -22.51 -34.77 -0.74
C PRO A 235 -23.37 -33.77 0.06
N THR A 236 -24.62 -33.53 -0.35
CA THR A 236 -25.56 -32.62 0.30
C THR A 236 -26.16 -33.25 1.56
N SER A 237 -26.81 -34.41 1.42
CA SER A 237 -27.36 -35.17 2.56
C SER A 237 -26.30 -36.00 3.30
N LYS A 238 -25.13 -36.21 2.69
CA LYS A 238 -24.03 -37.09 3.14
C LYS A 238 -24.43 -38.57 3.23
N ILE A 239 -25.46 -38.97 2.49
CA ILE A 239 -25.96 -40.35 2.43
C ILE A 239 -25.23 -41.13 1.33
N SER A 240 -24.88 -42.38 1.64
CA SER A 240 -24.37 -43.38 0.68
C SER A 240 -25.45 -44.43 0.42
N SER A 241 -25.78 -44.69 -0.83
CA SER A 241 -26.74 -45.72 -1.24
C SER A 241 -26.13 -46.70 -2.23
N LEU A 242 -26.32 -48.00 -2.02
CA LEU A 242 -26.09 -49.00 -3.05
C LEU A 242 -27.14 -48.83 -4.15
N ILE A 243 -26.68 -48.72 -5.39
CA ILE A 243 -27.52 -48.79 -6.58
C ILE A 243 -27.29 -50.13 -7.28
N GLU A 244 -28.36 -50.66 -7.89
CA GLU A 244 -28.33 -51.90 -8.67
C GLU A 244 -29.17 -51.70 -9.94
N GLY A 245 -28.52 -51.75 -11.10
CA GLY A 245 -29.16 -51.49 -12.39
C GLY A 245 -29.26 -52.73 -13.29
N ASN A 246 -30.05 -52.63 -14.36
CA ASN A 246 -30.27 -53.74 -15.29
C ASN A 246 -29.15 -53.95 -16.35
N SER A 247 -28.17 -53.05 -16.45
CA SER A 247 -27.19 -52.99 -17.54
C SER A 247 -26.20 -54.17 -17.63
N SER A 248 -26.07 -54.98 -16.57
CA SER A 248 -25.29 -56.23 -16.59
C SER A 248 -26.11 -57.49 -16.85
N ASN A 249 -27.36 -57.37 -17.32
CA ASN A 249 -28.17 -58.52 -17.70
C ASN A 249 -27.55 -59.25 -18.91
N ASN A 250 -27.60 -60.58 -18.90
CA ASN A 250 -27.10 -61.44 -19.99
C ASN A 250 -27.77 -61.18 -21.36
N THR A 251 -28.92 -60.50 -21.41
CA THR A 251 -29.54 -60.04 -22.67
C THR A 251 -28.86 -58.81 -23.28
N ILE A 252 -28.12 -58.03 -22.48
CA ILE A 252 -27.38 -56.84 -22.89
C ILE A 252 -25.90 -57.19 -23.03
N LEU A 253 -25.32 -57.80 -21.99
CA LEU A 253 -23.94 -58.27 -21.94
C LEU A 253 -23.91 -59.81 -21.87
N PRO A 254 -24.03 -60.52 -23.01
CA PRO A 254 -24.07 -61.98 -23.01
C PRO A 254 -22.78 -62.59 -22.43
N LEU A 255 -22.95 -63.46 -21.43
CA LEU A 255 -21.91 -64.34 -20.92
C LEU A 255 -21.86 -65.61 -21.78
N GLY A 256 -20.89 -65.67 -22.68
CA GLY A 256 -20.76 -66.75 -23.66
C GLY A 256 -21.42 -66.39 -25.00
N ASN A 257 -20.61 -66.05 -25.99
CA ASN A 257 -20.99 -65.82 -27.38
C ASN A 257 -20.27 -66.86 -28.25
N SER A 258 -20.90 -67.37 -29.31
CA SER A 258 -20.27 -68.33 -30.23
C SER A 258 -18.96 -67.81 -30.88
N SER A 259 -18.79 -66.50 -30.99
CA SER A 259 -17.57 -65.85 -31.50
C SER A 259 -16.38 -65.84 -30.51
N TYR A 260 -16.61 -66.09 -29.22
CA TYR A 260 -15.59 -65.93 -28.16
C TYR A 260 -15.52 -67.13 -27.18
N GLY A 261 -16.64 -67.81 -26.93
CA GLY A 261 -16.73 -68.98 -26.04
C GLY A 261 -17.12 -68.65 -24.60
N SER A 262 -17.27 -69.70 -23.78
CA SER A 262 -17.71 -69.63 -22.38
C SER A 262 -16.68 -69.08 -21.39
N SER A 263 -15.45 -68.84 -21.84
CA SER A 263 -14.32 -68.41 -21.01
C SER A 263 -14.11 -66.89 -21.00
N TYR A 264 -15.17 -66.08 -20.98
CA TYR A 264 -15.08 -64.62 -21.09
C TYR A 264 -15.90 -63.90 -20.01
N LYS A 265 -15.40 -62.73 -19.58
CA LYS A 265 -16.01 -61.85 -18.59
C LYS A 265 -15.99 -60.39 -19.05
N TRP A 266 -17.09 -59.69 -18.77
CA TRP A 266 -17.18 -58.25 -18.88
C TRP A 266 -16.60 -57.57 -17.63
N TYR A 267 -15.84 -56.49 -17.82
CA TYR A 267 -15.23 -55.70 -16.74
C TYR A 267 -15.62 -54.23 -16.86
N PHE A 268 -15.88 -53.58 -15.72
CA PHE A 268 -16.25 -52.17 -15.64
C PHE A 268 -14.96 -51.33 -15.63
N PHE A 269 -14.70 -50.60 -16.72
CA PHE A 269 -13.46 -49.84 -16.86
C PHE A 269 -13.61 -48.38 -16.44
N ASN A 270 -14.63 -47.68 -16.94
CA ASN A 270 -14.85 -46.27 -16.65
C ASN A 270 -16.33 -45.90 -16.64
N LEU A 271 -16.69 -44.85 -15.90
CA LEU A 271 -18.00 -44.21 -15.96
C LEU A 271 -17.82 -42.75 -16.38
N ILE A 272 -18.25 -42.45 -17.60
CA ILE A 272 -18.13 -41.13 -18.20
C ILE A 272 -19.50 -40.43 -18.11
N PRO A 273 -19.68 -39.38 -17.28
CA PRO A 273 -20.91 -38.61 -17.22
C PRO A 273 -21.09 -37.81 -18.53
N ILE A 274 -22.27 -37.83 -19.14
CA ILE A 274 -22.54 -37.10 -20.40
C ILE A 274 -23.70 -36.11 -20.34
N ALA A 275 -24.67 -36.31 -19.44
CA ALA A 275 -25.68 -35.31 -19.07
C ALA A 275 -26.28 -35.67 -17.70
N SER A 276 -27.23 -34.86 -17.21
CA SER A 276 -27.99 -35.18 -16.00
C SER A 276 -28.79 -36.48 -16.19
N ASN A 277 -28.62 -37.44 -15.29
CA ASN A 277 -29.18 -38.79 -15.37
C ASN A 277 -28.85 -39.55 -16.68
N ARG A 278 -27.69 -39.26 -17.31
CA ARG A 278 -27.16 -40.00 -18.46
C ARG A 278 -25.65 -40.15 -18.36
N ASN A 279 -25.21 -41.39 -18.25
CA ASN A 279 -23.82 -41.78 -18.06
C ASN A 279 -23.45 -42.88 -19.05
N ILE A 280 -22.18 -42.94 -19.44
CA ILE A 280 -21.61 -43.97 -20.30
C ILE A 280 -20.77 -44.91 -19.43
N VAL A 281 -21.19 -46.17 -19.33
CA VAL A 281 -20.37 -47.24 -18.74
C VAL A 281 -19.50 -47.81 -19.85
N GLU A 282 -18.19 -47.64 -19.71
CA GLU A 282 -17.19 -48.29 -20.53
C GLU A 282 -16.92 -49.72 -20.00
N VAL A 283 -17.13 -50.71 -20.86
CA VAL A 283 -16.87 -52.13 -20.56
C VAL A 283 -15.97 -52.79 -21.59
N VAL A 284 -15.17 -53.74 -21.11
CA VAL A 284 -14.21 -54.51 -21.91
C VAL A 284 -14.32 -56.02 -21.64
N ASN A 285 -13.95 -56.84 -22.61
CA ASN A 285 -14.15 -58.30 -22.59
C ASN A 285 -12.84 -59.10 -22.37
N PHE A 286 -12.60 -59.55 -21.13
CA PHE A 286 -11.42 -60.35 -20.78
C PHE A 286 -11.67 -61.85 -20.91
N THR A 287 -10.66 -62.63 -21.32
CA THR A 287 -10.66 -64.09 -21.16
C THR A 287 -10.42 -64.50 -19.69
N THR A 288 -11.04 -65.60 -19.27
CA THR A 288 -10.87 -66.20 -17.93
C THR A 288 -9.87 -67.35 -17.91
N GLN A 289 -9.25 -67.71 -19.03
CA GLN A 289 -8.26 -68.78 -19.11
C GLN A 289 -6.90 -68.29 -18.61
N ALA A 290 -6.56 -68.67 -17.38
CA ALA A 290 -5.24 -68.42 -16.82
C ALA A 290 -4.17 -69.27 -17.52
N GLY A 291 -2.99 -68.69 -17.76
CA GLY A 291 -1.79 -69.43 -18.20
C GLY A 291 -1.59 -69.60 -19.71
N ILE A 292 -2.46 -69.03 -20.58
CA ILE A 292 -2.16 -69.03 -22.02
C ILE A 292 -0.90 -68.17 -22.27
N THR A 293 0.08 -68.74 -22.96
CA THR A 293 1.33 -68.07 -23.36
C THR A 293 1.62 -68.33 -24.84
N GLY A 294 2.58 -67.60 -25.42
CA GLY A 294 2.84 -67.64 -26.86
C GLY A 294 1.67 -67.09 -27.70
N ASP A 295 1.64 -67.43 -28.98
CA ASP A 295 0.75 -66.75 -29.94
C ASP A 295 -0.72 -67.19 -29.85
N GLY A 296 -0.99 -68.35 -29.25
CA GLY A 296 -2.35 -68.73 -28.85
C GLY A 296 -3.00 -67.73 -27.88
N ALA A 297 -2.19 -67.01 -27.08
CA ALA A 297 -2.70 -65.95 -26.21
C ALA A 297 -3.10 -64.69 -26.98
N ALA A 298 -2.51 -64.41 -28.16
CA ALA A 298 -2.80 -63.20 -28.92
C ALA A 298 -4.27 -63.11 -29.35
N ASN A 299 -4.85 -64.26 -29.73
CA ASN A 299 -6.25 -64.39 -30.13
C ASN A 299 -7.26 -64.17 -28.99
N HIS A 300 -6.79 -64.11 -27.74
CA HIS A 300 -7.62 -63.97 -26.53
C HIS A 300 -7.21 -62.79 -25.62
N ALA A 301 -6.19 -62.03 -26.01
CA ALA A 301 -5.60 -60.92 -25.24
C ALA A 301 -5.95 -59.53 -25.79
N ASN A 302 -6.88 -59.45 -26.75
CA ASN A 302 -7.22 -58.24 -27.48
C ASN A 302 -8.63 -57.77 -27.10
N TYR A 303 -8.75 -56.63 -26.42
CA TYR A 303 -10.04 -56.18 -25.87
C TYR A 303 -10.69 -55.16 -26.80
N ASN A 304 -11.88 -55.49 -27.30
CA ASN A 304 -12.75 -54.48 -27.89
C ASN A 304 -13.42 -53.70 -26.76
N VAL A 305 -13.59 -52.40 -26.95
CA VAL A 305 -14.19 -51.50 -25.97
C VAL A 305 -15.62 -51.20 -26.38
N TYR A 306 -16.54 -51.34 -25.43
CA TYR A 306 -17.97 -51.15 -25.63
C TYR A 306 -18.54 -50.15 -24.64
N PHE A 307 -19.44 -49.29 -25.11
CA PHE A 307 -20.17 -48.33 -24.28
C PHE A 307 -21.62 -48.78 -24.05
N LEU A 308 -22.10 -48.61 -22.82
CA LEU A 308 -23.50 -48.72 -22.43
C LEU A 308 -24.00 -47.34 -21.99
N LEU A 309 -25.16 -46.91 -22.50
CA LEU A 309 -25.80 -45.68 -22.06
C LEU A 309 -26.80 -45.97 -20.93
N VAL A 310 -26.51 -45.47 -19.73
CA VAL A 310 -27.24 -45.76 -18.50
C VAL A 310 -27.70 -44.51 -17.74
N ASP A 311 -28.66 -44.66 -16.83
CA ASP A 311 -29.10 -43.64 -15.88
C ASP A 311 -28.16 -43.54 -14.64
N ASP A 312 -28.47 -42.68 -13.66
CA ASP A 312 -27.71 -42.58 -12.40
C ASP A 312 -27.86 -43.82 -11.50
N ASN A 313 -28.73 -44.78 -11.85
CA ASN A 313 -28.93 -46.05 -11.15
C ASN A 313 -28.31 -47.25 -11.90
N LEU A 314 -27.55 -47.00 -12.98
CA LEU A 314 -26.96 -48.01 -13.87
C LEU A 314 -27.98 -48.86 -14.65
N ASN A 315 -29.21 -48.38 -14.88
CA ASN A 315 -30.16 -48.98 -15.83
C ASN A 315 -29.91 -48.46 -17.24
N MET A 316 -30.04 -49.31 -18.26
CA MET A 316 -30.01 -48.88 -19.66
C MET A 316 -31.09 -47.83 -19.92
N VAL A 317 -30.73 -46.72 -20.57
CA VAL A 317 -31.68 -45.65 -20.97
C VAL A 317 -32.65 -46.13 -22.05
N TYR A 318 -32.27 -47.16 -22.81
CA TYR A 318 -33.10 -47.81 -23.82
C TYR A 318 -33.14 -49.32 -23.55
N ASP A 319 -34.35 -49.90 -23.52
CA ASP A 319 -34.50 -51.36 -23.44
C ASP A 319 -34.23 -52.04 -24.80
N SER A 320 -34.09 -53.37 -24.77
CA SER A 320 -33.75 -54.19 -25.93
C SER A 320 -34.85 -54.32 -27.00
N SER A 321 -36.02 -53.68 -26.82
CA SER A 321 -37.06 -53.56 -27.86
C SER A 321 -36.99 -52.23 -28.62
N SER A 322 -36.18 -51.27 -28.15
CA SER A 322 -35.94 -50.01 -28.84
C SER A 322 -35.11 -50.20 -30.12
N SER A 323 -35.41 -49.39 -31.15
CA SER A 323 -34.58 -49.28 -32.35
C SER A 323 -33.32 -48.43 -32.16
N SER A 324 -33.12 -47.85 -30.97
CA SER A 324 -31.91 -47.11 -30.61
C SER A 324 -30.66 -47.99 -30.66
N GLN A 325 -29.54 -47.46 -31.17
CA GLN A 325 -28.25 -48.16 -31.13
C GLN A 325 -27.83 -48.54 -29.69
N TRP A 326 -28.28 -47.76 -28.71
CA TRP A 326 -28.01 -47.93 -27.29
C TRP A 326 -28.89 -48.99 -26.58
N ALA A 327 -29.80 -49.65 -27.30
CA ALA A 327 -30.58 -50.79 -26.80
C ALA A 327 -29.72 -52.05 -26.49
N LYS A 328 -28.43 -51.97 -26.82
CA LYS A 328 -27.38 -53.00 -26.72
C LYS A 328 -26.02 -52.31 -26.54
N PRO A 329 -24.93 -53.04 -26.24
CA PRO A 329 -23.59 -52.46 -26.22
C PRO A 329 -23.16 -51.94 -27.59
N VAL A 330 -22.60 -50.74 -27.62
CA VAL A 330 -22.03 -50.11 -28.83
C VAL A 330 -20.53 -50.36 -28.83
N GLU A 331 -19.98 -51.02 -29.85
CA GLU A 331 -18.52 -51.14 -30.03
C GLU A 331 -17.95 -49.78 -30.44
N VAL A 332 -16.95 -49.28 -29.72
CA VAL A 332 -16.41 -47.92 -29.92
C VAL A 332 -14.92 -47.88 -30.26
N ALA A 333 -14.16 -48.92 -29.89
CA ALA A 333 -12.79 -49.11 -30.32
C ALA A 333 -12.46 -50.60 -30.42
N GLN A 334 -11.71 -50.98 -31.46
CA GLN A 334 -11.22 -52.34 -31.63
C GLN A 334 -9.86 -52.49 -30.94
N GLY A 335 -9.62 -53.66 -30.34
CA GLY A 335 -8.36 -53.95 -29.67
C GLY A 335 -7.18 -53.99 -30.65
N MET A 336 -6.01 -53.55 -30.19
CA MET A 336 -4.78 -53.53 -30.99
C MET A 336 -3.89 -54.77 -30.81
N SER A 337 -3.56 -55.42 -31.93
CA SER A 337 -2.63 -56.56 -31.97
C SER A 337 -1.24 -56.24 -31.42
N GLY A 338 -0.62 -57.21 -30.74
CA GLY A 338 0.72 -57.11 -30.14
C GLY A 338 0.74 -56.65 -28.67
N TYR A 339 -0.23 -55.85 -28.23
CA TYR A 339 -0.26 -55.24 -26.89
C TYR A 339 -0.86 -56.18 -25.83
N ARG A 340 -0.16 -57.30 -25.54
CA ARG A 340 -0.68 -58.42 -24.74
C ARG A 340 -0.84 -58.11 -23.24
N ASN A 341 -2.08 -58.25 -22.77
CA ASN A 341 -2.52 -58.69 -21.43
C ASN A 341 -1.41 -58.92 -20.38
N SER A 342 -1.04 -57.88 -19.62
CA SER A 342 -0.27 -58.05 -18.36
C SER A 342 -0.29 -56.85 -17.41
N LYS A 343 -0.18 -55.59 -17.91
CA LYS A 343 -0.06 -54.39 -17.05
C LYS A 343 -0.75 -53.10 -17.53
N ILE A 344 -1.18 -53.03 -18.80
CA ILE A 344 -1.62 -51.78 -19.43
C ILE A 344 -3.12 -51.85 -19.74
N THR A 345 -3.81 -50.74 -19.46
CA THR A 345 -5.23 -50.50 -19.78
C THR A 345 -5.34 -49.29 -20.71
N PRO A 346 -6.50 -49.03 -21.36
CA PRO A 346 -6.77 -47.72 -21.96
C PRO A 346 -6.66 -46.62 -20.90
N GLN A 347 -6.42 -45.36 -21.29
CA GLN A 347 -6.49 -44.26 -20.33
C GLN A 347 -7.94 -43.98 -19.96
N ARG A 348 -8.21 -43.73 -18.67
CA ARG A 348 -9.57 -43.39 -18.16
C ARG A 348 -9.92 -41.91 -18.34
N ASP A 349 -9.14 -41.20 -19.14
CA ASP A 349 -9.35 -39.80 -19.48
C ASP A 349 -10.65 -39.59 -20.24
N TYR A 350 -11.38 -38.54 -19.87
CA TYR A 350 -12.48 -37.99 -20.64
C TYR A 350 -12.52 -36.47 -20.43
N TYR A 351 -13.15 -35.75 -21.35
CA TYR A 351 -13.16 -34.29 -21.34
C TYR A 351 -14.49 -33.75 -21.86
N SER A 352 -15.05 -32.76 -21.18
CA SER A 352 -16.24 -32.03 -21.65
C SER A 352 -15.79 -30.81 -22.45
N LEU A 353 -16.13 -30.78 -23.75
CA LEU A 353 -15.86 -29.65 -24.64
C LEU A 353 -16.71 -28.43 -24.24
N LEU A 354 -16.31 -27.24 -24.69
CA LEU A 354 -17.02 -25.99 -24.40
C LEU A 354 -18.46 -25.97 -24.95
N ASP A 355 -18.73 -26.72 -26.01
CA ASP A 355 -20.09 -26.92 -26.54
C ASP A 355 -20.86 -28.03 -25.83
N GLY A 356 -20.31 -28.61 -24.77
CA GLY A 356 -20.90 -29.65 -23.93
C GLY A 356 -21.07 -31.02 -24.59
N LYS A 357 -20.38 -31.30 -25.71
CA LYS A 357 -20.07 -32.71 -26.07
C LYS A 357 -19.05 -33.28 -25.09
N VAL A 358 -19.02 -34.59 -24.91
CA VAL A 358 -18.00 -35.30 -24.11
C VAL A 358 -17.13 -36.15 -25.03
N VAL A 359 -15.83 -36.15 -24.78
CA VAL A 359 -14.83 -36.85 -25.61
C VAL A 359 -13.92 -37.73 -24.78
N THR A 360 -13.47 -38.83 -25.35
CA THR A 360 -12.43 -39.71 -24.81
C THR A 360 -11.62 -40.34 -25.95
N VAL A 361 -10.43 -40.85 -25.66
CA VAL A 361 -9.55 -41.47 -26.66
C VAL A 361 -9.13 -42.85 -26.17
N VAL A 362 -9.52 -43.88 -26.91
CA VAL A 362 -9.30 -45.28 -26.58
C VAL A 362 -8.43 -45.90 -27.68
N TYR A 363 -7.30 -46.48 -27.29
CA TYR A 363 -6.27 -46.99 -28.20
C TYR A 363 -5.77 -45.94 -29.20
N ASN A 364 -6.20 -46.01 -30.47
CA ASN A 364 -5.92 -45.04 -31.52
C ASN A 364 -7.19 -44.31 -32.02
N THR A 365 -8.31 -44.43 -31.29
CA THR A 365 -9.63 -43.96 -31.71
C THR A 365 -10.13 -42.84 -30.81
N ALA A 366 -10.42 -41.69 -31.39
CA ALA A 366 -11.13 -40.61 -30.71
C ALA A 366 -12.63 -40.87 -30.75
N ILE A 367 -13.31 -40.74 -29.61
CA ILE A 367 -14.73 -41.04 -29.45
C ILE A 367 -15.41 -39.77 -28.95
N ILE A 368 -16.43 -39.32 -29.69
CA ILE A 368 -17.11 -38.03 -29.49
C ILE A 368 -18.59 -38.31 -29.23
N ILE A 369 -19.13 -37.79 -28.12
CA ILE A 369 -20.48 -38.09 -27.62
C ILE A 369 -21.27 -36.80 -27.42
N ASP A 370 -22.48 -36.72 -27.96
CA ASP A 370 -23.43 -35.65 -27.67
C ASP A 370 -24.58 -36.21 -26.80
N GLY A 371 -24.52 -35.86 -25.51
CA GLY A 371 -25.51 -36.22 -24.50
C GLY A 371 -26.64 -35.20 -24.29
N LYS A 372 -26.63 -34.05 -24.98
CA LYS A 372 -27.56 -32.94 -24.71
C LYS A 372 -28.99 -33.20 -25.18
N SER A 373 -29.13 -34.04 -26.21
CA SER A 373 -30.39 -34.42 -26.83
C SER A 373 -31.00 -35.65 -26.16
N SER A 374 -32.33 -35.79 -26.25
CA SER A 374 -33.02 -37.02 -25.82
C SER A 374 -32.58 -38.25 -26.64
N ASP A 375 -32.19 -38.04 -27.90
CA ASP A 375 -31.40 -38.94 -28.73
C ASP A 375 -29.90 -38.66 -28.53
N THR A 376 -29.20 -39.54 -27.81
CA THR A 376 -27.76 -39.40 -27.56
C THR A 376 -26.97 -39.90 -28.75
N LYS A 377 -26.05 -39.08 -29.26
CA LYS A 377 -25.24 -39.40 -30.44
C LYS A 377 -23.81 -39.76 -30.07
N ILE A 378 -23.17 -40.57 -30.92
CA ILE A 378 -21.77 -40.95 -30.82
C ILE A 378 -21.14 -40.99 -32.21
N GLY A 379 -19.86 -40.61 -32.30
CA GLY A 379 -18.99 -40.80 -33.47
C GLY A 379 -17.65 -41.39 -33.04
N THR A 380 -17.12 -42.32 -33.84
CA THR A 380 -15.89 -43.09 -33.56
C THR A 380 -14.89 -42.88 -34.68
N PHE A 381 -13.78 -42.22 -34.38
CA PHE A 381 -12.82 -41.70 -35.34
C PHE A 381 -11.43 -42.32 -35.12
N PRO A 382 -11.12 -43.47 -35.77
CA PRO A 382 -9.81 -44.09 -35.68
C PRO A 382 -8.75 -43.27 -36.41
N MET A 383 -7.55 -43.17 -35.85
CA MET A 383 -6.39 -42.64 -36.57
C MET A 383 -5.89 -43.66 -37.61
N THR A 384 -5.31 -43.19 -38.72
CA THR A 384 -4.71 -44.08 -39.74
C THR A 384 -3.56 -44.94 -39.23
N ASP A 385 -2.82 -44.46 -38.24
CA ASP A 385 -1.78 -45.22 -37.55
C ASP A 385 -2.41 -46.14 -36.49
N SER A 386 -2.12 -47.44 -36.56
CA SER A 386 -2.45 -48.40 -35.52
C SER A 386 -1.39 -48.38 -34.42
N LYS A 387 -1.35 -47.28 -33.67
CA LYS A 387 -0.46 -47.03 -32.52
C LYS A 387 -1.28 -46.51 -31.34
N TRP A 388 -1.00 -46.99 -30.12
CA TRP A 388 -1.73 -46.52 -28.94
C TRP A 388 -1.26 -45.13 -28.54
N ILE A 389 -2.20 -44.25 -28.21
CA ILE A 389 -1.97 -42.88 -27.74
C ILE A 389 -1.57 -42.88 -26.24
N LYS A 390 -0.34 -42.42 -25.92
CA LYS A 390 0.21 -42.34 -24.54
C LYS A 390 -0.31 -41.13 -23.76
N SER A 391 -0.70 -40.06 -24.43
CA SER A 391 -1.32 -38.88 -23.82
C SER A 391 -2.02 -38.03 -24.87
N TRP A 392 -3.12 -37.39 -24.49
CA TRP A 392 -3.92 -36.56 -25.38
C TRP A 392 -4.63 -35.43 -24.63
N ALA A 393 -5.04 -34.40 -25.38
CA ALA A 393 -5.83 -33.30 -24.87
C ALA A 393 -6.64 -32.62 -25.99
N PHE A 394 -7.75 -31.95 -25.66
CA PHE A 394 -8.56 -31.17 -26.59
C PHE A 394 -8.50 -29.67 -26.28
N ASP A 395 -8.51 -28.81 -27.30
CA ASP A 395 -8.52 -27.35 -27.13
C ASP A 395 -9.92 -26.70 -27.30
N SER A 396 -10.00 -25.36 -27.16
CA SER A 396 -11.26 -24.61 -27.30
C SER A 396 -11.92 -24.72 -28.68
N ASN A 397 -11.13 -24.88 -29.75
CA ASN A 397 -11.64 -25.14 -31.10
C ASN A 397 -11.87 -26.66 -31.33
N GLN A 398 -11.94 -27.43 -30.25
CA GLN A 398 -12.15 -28.88 -30.24
C GLN A 398 -11.06 -29.67 -30.98
N ASN A 399 -9.87 -29.11 -31.21
CA ASN A 399 -8.77 -29.84 -31.85
C ASN A 399 -8.21 -30.88 -30.87
N LEU A 400 -8.03 -32.11 -31.33
CA LEU A 400 -7.33 -33.16 -30.58
C LEU A 400 -5.83 -33.02 -30.81
N TYR A 401 -5.07 -32.92 -29.73
CA TYR A 401 -3.61 -33.08 -29.72
C TYR A 401 -3.26 -34.36 -29.00
N PHE A 402 -2.33 -35.13 -29.55
CA PHE A 402 -1.95 -36.40 -28.95
C PHE A 402 -0.52 -36.80 -29.28
N LYS A 403 0.02 -37.76 -28.52
CA LYS A 403 1.31 -38.39 -28.76
C LYS A 403 1.15 -39.91 -28.70
N PHE A 404 1.64 -40.61 -29.72
CA PHE A 404 1.68 -42.07 -29.69
C PHE A 404 2.71 -42.57 -28.68
N LYS A 405 2.47 -43.77 -28.15
CA LYS A 405 3.40 -44.47 -27.27
C LYS A 405 4.71 -44.76 -28.01
N ASP A 406 5.81 -44.58 -27.29
CA ASP A 406 7.19 -44.82 -27.74
C ASP A 406 7.59 -44.00 -28.98
N GLU A 407 6.91 -42.87 -29.22
CA GLU A 407 7.21 -41.88 -30.27
C GLU A 407 7.53 -40.49 -29.71
N LYS A 408 8.29 -39.70 -30.50
CA LYS A 408 8.75 -38.34 -30.18
C LYS A 408 8.02 -37.25 -30.97
N ILE A 409 6.77 -37.49 -31.34
CA ILE A 409 5.96 -36.58 -32.16
C ILE A 409 4.64 -36.25 -31.45
N ILE A 410 4.28 -34.97 -31.43
CA ILE A 410 2.90 -34.53 -31.16
C ILE A 410 2.17 -34.44 -32.50
N TYR A 411 0.96 -34.99 -32.52
CA TYR A 411 0.02 -34.98 -33.62
C TYR A 411 -1.17 -34.07 -33.31
N LYS A 412 -1.78 -33.50 -34.36
CA LYS A 412 -3.03 -32.71 -34.29
C LYS A 412 -4.07 -33.24 -35.29
N VAL A 413 -5.31 -33.35 -34.83
CA VAL A 413 -6.50 -33.45 -35.68
C VAL A 413 -7.40 -32.23 -35.47
N SER A 414 -7.93 -31.68 -36.56
CA SER A 414 -8.82 -30.52 -36.54
C SER A 414 -10.17 -30.87 -35.91
N GLY A 415 -10.69 -30.02 -35.02
CA GLY A 415 -12.02 -30.21 -34.41
C GLY A 415 -13.16 -30.35 -35.41
N SER A 416 -13.00 -29.74 -36.60
CA SER A 416 -13.93 -29.85 -37.72
C SER A 416 -14.13 -31.27 -38.27
N ALA A 417 -13.34 -32.26 -37.83
CA ALA A 417 -13.53 -33.66 -38.19
C ALA A 417 -14.73 -34.32 -37.47
N TRP A 418 -15.25 -33.71 -36.38
CA TRP A 418 -16.38 -34.25 -35.59
C TRP A 418 -17.58 -33.30 -35.42
N ASP A 419 -17.66 -32.24 -36.23
CA ASP A 419 -18.84 -31.35 -36.24
C ASP A 419 -20.14 -32.06 -36.65
N THR A 420 -20.05 -33.09 -37.50
CA THR A 420 -21.20 -33.77 -38.12
C THR A 420 -21.54 -35.13 -37.47
N LEU A 421 -22.06 -35.11 -36.23
CA LEU A 421 -22.52 -36.33 -35.55
C LEU A 421 -23.88 -36.84 -36.08
N GLY A 422 -23.87 -38.04 -36.68
CA GLY A 422 -25.09 -38.70 -37.18
C GLY A 422 -24.87 -40.08 -37.84
N SER A 423 -25.97 -40.77 -38.10
CA SER A 423 -26.03 -42.19 -38.55
C SER A 423 -25.52 -42.50 -39.96
N ASN A 424 -25.04 -41.49 -40.70
CA ASN A 424 -24.40 -41.64 -42.01
C ASN A 424 -22.88 -41.40 -41.97
N LEU A 425 -22.29 -41.19 -40.78
CA LEU A 425 -20.84 -41.27 -40.62
C LEU A 425 -20.37 -42.68 -40.96
N LYS A 426 -19.51 -42.79 -41.96
CA LYS A 426 -18.59 -43.94 -42.04
C LYS A 426 -17.46 -43.72 -41.03
N ASN A 427 -16.95 -44.80 -40.46
CA ASN A 427 -15.75 -44.79 -39.63
C ASN A 427 -14.49 -44.68 -40.53
N GLU A 428 -14.38 -43.60 -41.30
CA GLU A 428 -13.21 -43.32 -42.13
C GLU A 428 -12.03 -42.86 -41.25
N ALA A 429 -10.87 -43.48 -41.46
CA ALA A 429 -9.71 -43.26 -40.61
C ALA A 429 -9.07 -41.89 -40.87
N ILE A 430 -8.86 -41.10 -39.81
CA ILE A 430 -8.31 -39.75 -39.91
C ILE A 430 -6.79 -39.82 -39.99
N SER A 431 -6.21 -39.18 -41.01
CA SER A 431 -4.76 -38.91 -41.07
C SER A 431 -4.42 -37.72 -40.16
N PRO A 432 -3.63 -37.90 -39.09
CA PRO A 432 -3.25 -36.79 -38.22
C PRO A 432 -2.15 -35.93 -38.85
N ASN A 433 -2.16 -34.62 -38.55
CA ASN A 433 -1.06 -33.72 -38.91
C ASN A 433 0.06 -33.82 -37.88
N ARG A 434 1.33 -33.65 -38.29
CA ARG A 434 2.45 -33.47 -37.36
C ARG A 434 2.37 -32.06 -36.77
N TYR A 435 2.18 -31.95 -35.47
CA TYR A 435 2.10 -30.68 -34.76
C TYR A 435 3.47 -30.20 -34.27
N LEU A 436 4.23 -31.06 -33.60
CA LEU A 436 5.57 -30.75 -33.10
C LEU A 436 6.46 -32.00 -33.13
N ASP A 437 7.72 -31.83 -33.53
CA ASP A 437 8.75 -32.86 -33.51
C ASP A 437 9.65 -32.65 -32.28
N LEU A 438 9.48 -33.49 -31.25
CA LEU A 438 10.17 -33.36 -29.97
C LEU A 438 11.65 -33.79 -30.05
N ALA A 439 12.01 -34.60 -31.07
CA ALA A 439 13.40 -34.97 -31.31
C ALA A 439 14.20 -33.81 -31.94
N GLY A 440 13.54 -32.96 -32.73
CA GLY A 440 14.13 -31.75 -33.30
C GLY A 440 14.43 -30.63 -32.28
N VAL A 441 13.74 -30.59 -31.15
CA VAL A 441 13.93 -29.55 -30.12
C VAL A 441 14.99 -30.00 -29.10
N GLY A 442 16.20 -29.42 -29.20
CA GLY A 442 17.38 -29.88 -28.44
C GLY A 442 17.24 -29.92 -26.91
N GLU A 443 16.52 -28.96 -26.31
CA GLU A 443 16.28 -28.93 -24.84
C GLU A 443 15.30 -30.03 -24.38
N VAL A 444 14.42 -30.48 -25.28
CA VAL A 444 13.25 -31.32 -25.00
C VAL A 444 13.52 -32.79 -25.37
N ASN A 445 14.32 -33.05 -26.40
CA ASN A 445 14.61 -34.38 -26.96
C ASN A 445 14.99 -35.43 -25.89
N LYS A 446 15.81 -35.05 -24.90
CA LYS A 446 16.24 -35.93 -23.79
C LYS A 446 15.10 -36.41 -22.87
N TYR A 447 13.94 -35.75 -22.90
CA TYR A 447 12.74 -36.12 -22.14
C TYR A 447 11.59 -36.59 -23.04
N ALA A 448 11.76 -36.53 -24.37
CA ALA A 448 10.66 -36.61 -25.34
C ALA A 448 9.77 -37.85 -25.18
N ASP A 449 10.32 -38.97 -24.70
CA ASP A 449 9.60 -40.23 -24.46
C ASP A 449 8.65 -40.15 -23.25
N ASP A 450 9.00 -39.42 -22.20
CA ASP A 450 8.26 -39.31 -20.92
C ASP A 450 7.37 -38.07 -20.79
N LEU A 451 7.39 -37.17 -21.78
CA LEU A 451 6.44 -36.05 -21.84
C LEU A 451 4.98 -36.51 -21.96
N ILE A 452 4.13 -35.98 -21.08
CA ILE A 452 2.67 -36.09 -21.08
C ILE A 452 2.08 -34.73 -21.46
N ILE A 453 1.09 -34.72 -22.36
CA ILE A 453 0.42 -33.52 -22.88
C ILE A 453 -0.77 -33.14 -22.00
N TYR A 454 -0.88 -31.84 -21.68
CA TYR A 454 -2.05 -31.21 -21.06
C TYR A 454 -2.53 -30.04 -21.91
N ASN A 455 -3.85 -29.90 -22.10
CA ASN A 455 -4.44 -28.71 -22.71
C ASN A 455 -4.47 -27.55 -21.71
N VAL A 456 -4.19 -26.35 -22.22
CA VAL A 456 -4.56 -25.09 -21.57
C VAL A 456 -6.06 -24.80 -21.74
N TYR A 457 -6.82 -24.95 -20.66
CA TYR A 457 -8.27 -24.79 -20.69
C TYR A 457 -8.68 -23.39 -21.15
N GLY A 458 -9.59 -23.30 -22.12
CA GLY A 458 -10.07 -22.03 -22.67
C GLY A 458 -9.25 -21.48 -23.84
N TYR A 459 -8.07 -22.03 -24.16
CA TYR A 459 -7.20 -21.55 -25.24
C TYR A 459 -7.03 -22.56 -26.39
N THR A 460 -6.83 -22.06 -27.61
CA THR A 460 -6.68 -22.85 -28.85
C THR A 460 -5.20 -23.04 -29.20
N GLY A 461 -4.79 -24.29 -29.47
CA GLY A 461 -3.43 -24.67 -29.84
C GLY A 461 -2.36 -24.38 -28.78
N GLN A 462 -2.73 -24.22 -27.53
CA GLN A 462 -1.80 -24.01 -26.41
C GLN A 462 -1.68 -25.30 -25.61
N LEU A 463 -0.47 -25.85 -25.52
CA LEU A 463 -0.19 -27.09 -24.80
C LEU A 463 0.91 -26.87 -23.74
N MET A 464 0.71 -27.49 -22.59
CA MET A 464 1.73 -27.66 -21.56
C MET A 464 2.14 -29.13 -21.55
N MET A 465 3.43 -29.42 -21.65
CA MET A 465 3.95 -30.78 -21.50
C MET A 465 4.70 -30.91 -20.18
N ILE A 466 4.57 -32.05 -19.50
CA ILE A 466 5.32 -32.35 -18.28
C ILE A 466 6.08 -33.67 -18.46
N ASN A 467 7.37 -33.68 -18.10
CA ASN A 467 8.21 -34.88 -18.05
C ASN A 467 7.81 -35.75 -16.85
N SER A 468 6.99 -36.79 -17.03
CA SER A 468 6.45 -37.60 -15.92
C SER A 468 6.95 -39.04 -15.96
N ILE A 469 7.45 -39.56 -14.83
CA ILE A 469 7.90 -40.96 -14.75
C ILE A 469 6.70 -41.91 -14.89
N TYR A 470 6.80 -42.88 -15.81
CA TYR A 470 5.75 -43.87 -16.02
C TYR A 470 5.81 -45.00 -14.97
N ASN A 471 4.75 -45.15 -14.17
CA ASN A 471 4.73 -46.05 -13.00
C ASN A 471 3.48 -46.95 -13.00
N ALA A 472 3.50 -48.02 -13.81
CA ALA A 472 2.35 -48.91 -14.07
C ALA A 472 1.68 -49.56 -12.84
N ASN A 473 2.37 -49.66 -11.69
CA ASN A 473 1.82 -50.20 -10.43
C ASN A 473 1.74 -49.16 -9.29
N VAL A 474 2.21 -47.94 -9.53
CA VAL A 474 2.42 -46.88 -8.52
C VAL A 474 3.23 -47.34 -7.32
N ASN A 475 4.51 -47.61 -7.59
CA ASN A 475 5.52 -47.89 -6.58
C ASN A 475 5.79 -46.67 -5.67
N THR A 476 5.29 -46.70 -4.43
CA THR A 476 5.53 -45.66 -3.41
C THR A 476 6.99 -45.58 -2.93
N SER A 477 7.87 -46.53 -3.30
CA SER A 477 9.32 -46.35 -3.09
C SER A 477 9.94 -45.32 -4.04
N ASN A 478 9.26 -44.92 -5.12
CA ASN A 478 9.72 -43.82 -5.98
C ASN A 478 9.63 -42.49 -5.22
N SER A 479 8.52 -42.25 -4.51
CA SER A 479 8.31 -41.06 -3.68
C SER A 479 9.23 -40.98 -2.44
N THR A 480 10.04 -42.01 -2.15
CA THR A 480 11.07 -41.94 -1.09
C THR A 480 12.48 -41.64 -1.63
N THR A 481 12.69 -41.62 -2.95
CA THR A 481 13.99 -41.37 -3.59
C THR A 481 13.96 -40.22 -4.59
N ILE A 482 12.82 -39.98 -5.24
CA ILE A 482 12.57 -38.85 -6.14
C ILE A 482 11.79 -37.78 -5.36
N THR A 483 12.43 -36.65 -5.06
CA THR A 483 11.86 -35.54 -4.29
C THR A 483 12.22 -34.20 -4.94
N PRO A 484 11.58 -33.07 -4.58
CA PRO A 484 11.93 -31.75 -5.13
C PRO A 484 13.40 -31.32 -4.93
N ASP A 485 14.13 -31.99 -4.04
CA ASP A 485 15.56 -31.76 -3.74
C ASP A 485 16.49 -32.90 -4.22
N SER A 486 15.93 -33.97 -4.81
CA SER A 486 16.65 -35.16 -5.29
C SER A 486 15.92 -35.73 -6.51
N ASN A 487 16.24 -35.21 -7.71
CA ASN A 487 15.48 -35.46 -8.94
C ASN A 487 16.37 -35.26 -10.19
N ASP A 488 17.43 -36.07 -10.32
CA ASP A 488 18.43 -35.94 -11.40
C ASP A 488 17.81 -36.05 -12.81
N SER A 489 16.77 -36.88 -12.96
CA SER A 489 16.01 -37.03 -14.20
C SER A 489 15.08 -35.84 -14.53
N ASN A 490 14.95 -34.85 -13.63
CA ASN A 490 14.08 -33.69 -13.79
C ASN A 490 12.62 -34.05 -14.10
N TYR A 491 12.06 -35.08 -13.45
CA TYR A 491 10.63 -35.36 -13.54
C TYR A 491 9.83 -34.18 -12.95
N GLY A 492 8.71 -33.80 -13.56
CA GLY A 492 8.00 -32.56 -13.27
C GLY A 492 8.45 -31.33 -14.08
N LEU A 493 9.50 -31.44 -14.89
CA LEU A 493 9.95 -30.33 -15.74
C LEU A 493 8.92 -30.06 -16.84
N ALA A 494 8.50 -28.80 -16.94
CA ALA A 494 7.38 -28.36 -17.76
C ALA A 494 7.83 -27.52 -18.97
N PHE A 495 7.12 -27.67 -20.10
CA PHE A 495 7.46 -27.08 -21.39
C PHE A 495 6.23 -26.48 -22.07
N GLY A 496 6.36 -25.28 -22.61
CA GLY A 496 5.28 -24.57 -23.31
C GLY A 496 5.32 -24.76 -24.82
N VAL A 497 4.16 -24.94 -25.45
CA VAL A 497 3.98 -24.94 -26.90
C VAL A 497 2.82 -24.03 -27.28
N THR A 498 3.09 -23.00 -28.07
CA THR A 498 2.06 -22.15 -28.72
C THR A 498 1.72 -22.68 -30.10
N GLN A 499 0.50 -22.45 -30.58
CA GLN A 499 0.19 -22.59 -32.01
C GLN A 499 1.10 -21.71 -32.86
N ASN A 500 1.69 -22.28 -33.92
CA ASN A 500 2.55 -21.53 -34.83
C ASN A 500 1.77 -20.39 -35.52
N LYS A 501 2.42 -19.23 -35.67
CA LYS A 501 1.79 -18.00 -36.16
C LYS A 501 1.48 -18.01 -37.67
N THR A 502 2.08 -18.91 -38.45
CA THR A 502 1.91 -19.01 -39.90
C THR A 502 1.19 -20.28 -40.35
N ASN A 503 1.25 -21.38 -39.59
CA ASN A 503 0.46 -22.59 -39.83
C ASN A 503 -0.23 -23.06 -38.54
N GLN A 504 -1.57 -23.03 -38.51
CA GLN A 504 -2.36 -23.48 -37.35
C GLN A 504 -2.24 -24.98 -37.05
N ASN A 505 -1.67 -25.77 -37.96
CA ASN A 505 -1.45 -27.21 -37.78
C ASN A 505 -0.03 -27.56 -37.31
N GLU A 506 0.80 -26.56 -37.02
CA GLU A 506 2.13 -26.69 -36.41
C GLU A 506 2.16 -25.95 -35.06
N GLY A 507 3.06 -26.38 -34.16
CA GLY A 507 3.29 -25.78 -32.85
C GLY A 507 4.71 -25.26 -32.69
N ASP A 508 4.86 -24.04 -32.17
CA ASP A 508 6.14 -23.44 -31.81
C ASP A 508 6.48 -23.76 -30.35
N TYR A 509 7.70 -24.26 -30.11
CA TYR A 509 8.23 -24.43 -28.76
C TYR A 509 8.57 -23.07 -28.13
N VAL A 510 8.01 -22.82 -26.93
CA VAL A 510 8.12 -21.52 -26.22
C VAL A 510 9.33 -21.50 -25.28
N GLY A 511 9.64 -22.64 -24.67
CA GLY A 511 10.70 -22.78 -23.66
C GLY A 511 10.31 -23.67 -22.49
N ILE A 512 11.26 -23.84 -21.57
CA ILE A 512 11.08 -24.43 -20.24
C ILE A 512 10.29 -23.45 -19.36
N LEU A 513 9.36 -23.96 -18.56
CA LEU A 513 8.41 -23.15 -17.78
C LEU A 513 8.74 -23.08 -16.27
N ASN A 514 9.32 -24.13 -15.69
CA ASN A 514 9.76 -24.21 -14.29
C ASN A 514 11.24 -24.63 -14.18
N GLY A 515 11.82 -24.53 -12.98
CA GLY A 515 13.21 -24.94 -12.75
C GLY A 515 14.26 -23.90 -13.18
N PRO A 516 15.56 -24.28 -13.26
CA PRO A 516 16.65 -23.32 -13.43
C PRO A 516 16.73 -22.61 -14.78
N SER A 517 16.18 -23.23 -15.83
CA SER A 517 16.24 -22.71 -17.20
C SER A 517 14.92 -22.09 -17.66
N SER A 518 14.00 -21.78 -16.74
CA SER A 518 12.68 -21.29 -17.11
C SER A 518 12.72 -19.90 -17.77
N ILE A 519 11.81 -19.69 -18.72
CA ILE A 519 11.65 -18.42 -19.47
C ILE A 519 11.18 -17.26 -18.59
N LEU A 520 10.57 -17.56 -17.44
CA LEU A 520 10.13 -16.65 -16.40
C LEU A 520 10.31 -17.32 -15.03
N LYS A 521 10.65 -16.53 -14.00
CA LYS A 521 10.54 -16.96 -12.59
C LYS A 521 9.06 -17.10 -12.21
N ALA A 522 8.77 -18.02 -11.29
CA ALA A 522 7.48 -18.07 -10.59
C ALA A 522 7.24 -16.78 -9.79
N SER A 523 5.97 -16.40 -9.58
CA SER A 523 5.60 -15.30 -8.68
C SER A 523 6.18 -15.46 -7.27
N ASP A 524 6.78 -14.39 -6.76
CA ASP A 524 7.31 -14.24 -5.41
C ASP A 524 7.26 -12.75 -4.99
N PHE A 525 7.57 -12.43 -3.74
CA PHE A 525 7.71 -11.05 -3.25
C PHE A 525 8.86 -10.93 -2.24
N GLU A 526 9.41 -9.73 -2.08
CA GLU A 526 10.33 -9.38 -1.00
C GLU A 526 9.83 -8.16 -0.23
N LEU A 527 10.07 -8.12 1.09
CA LEU A 527 9.96 -6.86 1.83
C LEU A 527 11.13 -5.94 1.42
N SER A 528 10.87 -4.68 1.09
CA SER A 528 11.91 -3.75 0.63
C SER A 528 13.02 -3.52 1.67
N ASP A 529 14.26 -3.37 1.21
CA ASP A 529 15.42 -3.16 2.09
C ASP A 529 15.36 -1.82 2.85
N SER A 530 14.68 -0.82 2.27
CA SER A 530 14.29 0.43 2.94
C SER A 530 13.37 0.17 4.14
N ALA A 531 12.37 -0.69 3.99
CA ALA A 531 11.47 -1.04 5.09
C ALA A 531 12.19 -1.89 6.15
N LYS A 532 12.90 -2.96 5.72
CA LYS A 532 13.72 -3.82 6.59
C LYS A 532 14.65 -2.99 7.51
N SER A 533 15.29 -1.95 6.98
CA SER A 533 16.31 -1.17 7.71
C SER A 533 15.81 0.06 8.49
N SER A 534 14.63 0.62 8.16
CA SER A 534 14.15 1.89 8.74
C SER A 534 12.82 1.82 9.51
N LYS A 535 12.01 0.78 9.27
CA LYS A 535 10.68 0.61 9.87
C LYS A 535 10.67 -0.48 10.96
N ILE A 536 9.75 -0.36 11.92
CA ILE A 536 9.33 -1.46 12.80
C ILE A 536 8.21 -2.28 12.13
N PRO A 537 7.93 -3.53 12.54
CA PRO A 537 6.85 -4.37 11.97
C PRO A 537 5.49 -3.67 11.85
N SER A 538 5.13 -2.81 12.81
CA SER A 538 3.87 -2.07 12.81
C SER A 538 3.82 -0.86 11.86
N GLU A 539 4.93 -0.46 11.26
CA GLU A 539 4.99 0.57 10.19
C GLU A 539 4.89 -0.03 8.77
N ILE A 540 4.87 -1.36 8.65
CA ILE A 540 4.86 -2.07 7.36
C ILE A 540 3.46 -2.07 6.73
N THR A 541 3.38 -1.76 5.44
CA THR A 541 2.15 -1.80 4.63
C THR A 541 2.38 -2.51 3.29
N LYS A 542 1.35 -2.61 2.43
CA LYS A 542 1.47 -3.16 1.07
C LYS A 542 2.56 -2.46 0.25
N GLU A 543 2.72 -1.14 0.41
CA GLU A 543 3.67 -0.31 -0.34
C GLU A 543 5.15 -0.60 -0.01
N ASP A 544 5.43 -1.33 1.08
CA ASP A 544 6.78 -1.80 1.39
C ASP A 544 7.16 -3.09 0.65
N ILE A 545 6.23 -3.70 -0.10
CA ILE A 545 6.41 -4.99 -0.78
C ILE A 545 6.87 -4.81 -2.23
N VAL A 546 7.96 -5.50 -2.58
CA VAL A 546 8.50 -5.59 -3.93
C VAL A 546 8.08 -6.92 -4.53
N GLU A 547 7.06 -6.89 -5.37
CA GLU A 547 6.56 -8.05 -6.11
C GLU A 547 7.56 -8.47 -7.20
N SER A 548 7.62 -9.77 -7.52
CA SER A 548 8.51 -10.34 -8.53
C SER A 548 7.77 -11.32 -9.42
N ASN A 549 7.69 -11.01 -10.71
CA ASN A 549 7.02 -11.79 -11.77
C ASN A 549 5.50 -12.08 -11.57
N GLY A 550 4.87 -11.52 -10.55
CA GLY A 550 3.43 -11.51 -10.35
C GLY A 550 2.96 -10.22 -9.67
N PHE A 551 1.67 -10.12 -9.35
CA PHE A 551 1.08 -8.95 -8.70
C PHE A 551 -0.12 -9.27 -7.81
N MET A 552 -0.37 -8.43 -6.80
CA MET A 552 -1.57 -8.41 -5.96
C MET A 552 -2.68 -7.58 -6.63
N LYS A 553 -3.75 -8.24 -7.07
CA LYS A 553 -4.95 -7.69 -7.74
C LYS A 553 -5.77 -6.77 -6.84
N THR A 554 -5.73 -6.96 -5.52
CA THR A 554 -6.46 -6.16 -4.52
C THR A 554 -5.58 -5.72 -3.34
N SER A 555 -6.17 -5.02 -2.35
CA SER A 555 -5.52 -4.75 -1.05
C SER A 555 -5.63 -5.92 -0.07
N SER A 556 -6.71 -6.70 -0.11
CA SER A 556 -6.90 -7.93 0.70
C SER A 556 -5.96 -9.08 0.34
N ASP A 557 -5.29 -8.98 -0.82
CA ASP A 557 -4.25 -9.90 -1.26
C ASP A 557 -2.96 -9.77 -0.42
N PHE A 558 -2.79 -8.66 0.32
CA PHE A 558 -1.72 -8.43 1.30
C PHE A 558 -2.23 -8.65 2.72
N LYS A 559 -1.51 -9.44 3.52
CA LYS A 559 -1.90 -9.74 4.91
C LYS A 559 -0.70 -9.96 5.81
N ILE A 560 -0.59 -9.18 6.89
CA ILE A 560 0.37 -9.45 7.96
C ILE A 560 -0.23 -10.52 8.88
N THR A 561 0.35 -11.73 8.88
CA THR A 561 -0.15 -12.87 9.67
C THR A 561 0.41 -12.90 11.08
N SER A 562 1.61 -12.33 11.30
CA SER A 562 2.16 -12.12 12.64
C SER A 562 3.12 -10.91 12.65
N MET A 563 3.22 -10.21 13.77
CA MET A 563 4.16 -9.09 13.96
C MET A 563 4.56 -8.93 15.44
N ASN A 564 5.83 -8.61 15.69
CA ASN A 564 6.37 -8.36 17.03
C ASN A 564 7.42 -7.23 17.01
N ASP A 565 7.00 -6.02 17.33
CA ASP A 565 7.85 -4.82 17.36
C ASP A 565 8.95 -4.84 18.43
N THR A 566 8.90 -5.76 19.40
CA THR A 566 9.96 -5.90 20.41
C THR A 566 11.15 -6.69 19.89
N THR A 567 10.91 -7.69 19.03
CA THR A 567 11.97 -8.52 18.44
C THR A 567 12.34 -8.12 17.01
N GLY A 568 11.48 -7.37 16.33
CA GLY A 568 11.59 -6.98 14.92
C GLY A 568 11.01 -8.00 13.95
N ASP A 569 10.35 -9.06 14.43
CA ASP A 569 9.87 -10.15 13.56
C ASP A 569 8.51 -9.83 12.93
N ILE A 570 8.35 -10.14 11.63
CA ILE A 570 7.10 -9.99 10.89
C ILE A 570 6.90 -11.16 9.92
N THR A 571 5.68 -11.68 9.80
CA THR A 571 5.29 -12.66 8.78
C THR A 571 4.21 -12.06 7.90
N ILE A 572 4.44 -12.12 6.60
CA ILE A 572 3.61 -11.52 5.56
C ILE A 572 3.16 -12.62 4.61
N GLU A 573 1.88 -12.59 4.25
CA GLU A 573 1.20 -13.47 3.31
C GLU A 573 0.70 -12.62 2.14
N CYS A 574 1.07 -13.00 0.92
CA CYS A 574 0.71 -12.31 -0.32
C CYS A 574 0.07 -13.29 -1.31
N GLN A 575 -1.07 -12.91 -1.88
CA GLN A 575 -1.72 -13.64 -2.97
C GLN A 575 -1.28 -13.03 -4.31
N LEU A 576 -0.40 -13.74 -5.02
CA LEU A 576 0.25 -13.24 -6.23
C LEU A 576 -0.32 -13.88 -7.49
N TYR A 577 -0.93 -13.06 -8.35
CA TYR A 577 -1.40 -13.45 -9.67
C TYR A 577 -0.26 -13.42 -10.69
N GLN A 578 -0.22 -14.37 -11.62
CA GLN A 578 0.74 -14.40 -12.73
C GLN A 578 -0.02 -14.51 -14.06
N ILE A 579 0.34 -13.67 -15.05
CA ILE A 579 -0.21 -13.78 -16.42
C ILE A 579 0.48 -14.98 -17.10
N PRO A 580 -0.24 -16.03 -17.52
CA PRO A 580 0.37 -17.21 -18.15
C PRO A 580 1.07 -16.90 -19.48
N TRP A 581 2.11 -17.67 -19.81
CA TRP A 581 2.98 -17.47 -20.99
C TRP A 581 2.26 -17.48 -22.35
N PHE A 582 1.06 -18.05 -22.44
CA PHE A 582 0.23 -18.11 -23.65
C PHE A 582 -0.72 -16.91 -23.84
N THR A 583 -0.76 -15.96 -22.91
CA THR A 583 -1.67 -14.80 -22.93
C THR A 583 -0.97 -13.50 -22.52
N THR A 584 -1.54 -12.35 -22.88
CA THR A 584 -1.07 -11.02 -22.46
C THR A 584 -1.95 -10.39 -21.38
N THR A 585 -3.05 -11.05 -21.00
CA THR A 585 -3.97 -10.60 -19.95
C THR A 585 -4.21 -11.73 -18.94
N LEU A 586 -4.43 -11.36 -17.67
CA LEU A 586 -4.79 -12.31 -16.64
C LEU A 586 -6.17 -12.94 -16.97
N PRO A 587 -6.32 -14.28 -16.99
CA PRO A 587 -7.64 -14.91 -17.08
C PRO A 587 -8.51 -14.58 -15.85
N ASP A 588 -9.82 -14.38 -16.03
CA ASP A 588 -10.71 -13.98 -14.92
C ASP A 588 -10.84 -15.03 -13.81
N ASP A 589 -10.66 -16.31 -14.16
CA ASP A 589 -10.83 -17.48 -13.29
C ASP A 589 -9.50 -18.12 -12.86
N ILE A 590 -8.36 -17.45 -13.08
CA ILE A 590 -7.07 -17.92 -12.55
C ILE A 590 -6.93 -17.60 -11.06
N SER A 591 -6.44 -18.57 -10.30
CA SER A 591 -6.22 -18.45 -8.86
C SER A 591 -4.85 -17.83 -8.56
N PRO A 592 -4.72 -17.01 -7.50
CA PRO A 592 -3.43 -16.50 -7.08
C PRO A 592 -2.58 -17.60 -6.43
N LYS A 593 -1.27 -17.46 -6.54
CA LYS A 593 -0.31 -18.24 -5.75
C LYS A 593 -0.14 -17.55 -4.39
N THR A 594 -0.55 -18.22 -3.31
CA THR A 594 -0.29 -17.75 -1.94
C THR A 594 1.19 -17.97 -1.60
N VAL A 595 1.89 -16.91 -1.21
CA VAL A 595 3.27 -16.95 -0.74
C VAL A 595 3.34 -16.34 0.65
N THR A 596 3.98 -17.02 1.60
CA THR A 596 4.14 -16.54 2.97
C THR A 596 5.61 -16.52 3.35
N LYS A 597 6.12 -15.36 3.79
CA LYS A 597 7.51 -15.14 4.18
C LYS A 597 7.61 -14.46 5.54
N THR A 598 8.59 -14.87 6.34
CA THR A 598 8.96 -14.23 7.60
C THR A 598 10.23 -13.41 7.42
N TYR A 599 10.18 -12.15 7.84
CA TYR A 599 11.30 -11.21 7.81
C TYR A 599 11.62 -10.73 9.23
N LYS A 600 12.79 -10.10 9.36
CA LYS A 600 13.20 -9.39 10.57
C LYS A 600 13.62 -7.97 10.19
N THR A 601 13.10 -6.97 10.88
CA THR A 601 13.50 -5.57 10.75
C THR A 601 14.71 -5.26 11.64
N ASP A 602 15.56 -4.34 11.20
CA ASP A 602 16.70 -3.84 11.98
C ASP A 602 16.23 -2.96 13.14
N LYS A 603 15.07 -2.31 13.00
CA LYS A 603 14.45 -1.47 14.04
C LYS A 603 13.41 -2.23 14.84
N LYS A 604 13.45 -2.02 16.15
CA LYS A 604 12.42 -2.39 17.13
C LYS A 604 11.79 -1.13 17.70
N ILE A 605 10.68 -1.28 18.41
CA ILE A 605 10.02 -0.17 19.09
C ILE A 605 10.93 0.54 20.11
N ALA A 606 11.88 -0.17 20.72
CA ALA A 606 12.90 0.41 21.60
C ALA A 606 13.88 1.36 20.87
N ASP A 607 14.08 1.18 19.56
CA ASP A 607 14.94 2.05 18.72
C ASP A 607 14.17 3.25 18.14
N LYS A 608 12.83 3.23 18.22
CA LYS A 608 11.89 4.28 17.79
C LYS A 608 11.20 5.00 18.96
N THR A 609 11.70 4.85 20.19
CA THR A 609 11.15 5.50 21.38
C THR A 609 12.26 6.05 22.26
N SER A 610 11.97 7.12 23.00
CA SER A 610 12.97 7.82 23.82
C SER A 610 12.34 8.45 25.06
N TRP A 611 13.20 8.75 26.05
CA TRP A 611 12.83 9.44 27.28
C TRP A 611 13.52 10.81 27.36
N LYS A 612 12.80 11.82 27.87
CA LYS A 612 13.29 13.18 28.08
C LYS A 612 14.45 13.17 29.07
N THR A 613 15.56 13.82 28.71
CA THR A 613 16.64 14.15 29.67
C THR A 613 16.23 15.41 30.42
N LEU A 614 16.15 15.34 31.75
CA LEU A 614 15.71 16.46 32.59
C LEU A 614 16.87 17.45 32.82
N SER A 615 16.57 18.75 32.85
CA SER A 615 17.53 19.81 33.19
C SER A 615 17.07 20.62 34.39
N VAL A 616 18.01 21.01 35.26
CA VAL A 616 17.78 21.91 36.40
C VAL A 616 17.27 23.31 36.02
N SER A 617 17.32 23.67 34.73
CA SER A 617 16.81 24.95 34.21
C SER A 617 15.37 24.89 33.67
N THR A 618 14.91 23.74 33.18
CA THR A 618 13.59 23.56 32.51
C THR A 618 12.65 22.62 33.26
N ASP A 619 13.21 21.72 34.06
CA ASP A 619 12.50 20.68 34.81
C ASP A 619 12.73 20.83 36.32
N TYR A 620 13.13 22.04 36.76
CA TYR A 620 13.49 22.39 38.14
C TYR A 620 12.47 21.84 39.15
N ASP A 621 11.17 22.03 38.89
CA ASP A 621 10.13 21.63 39.81
C ASP A 621 10.06 20.12 40.02
N PHE A 622 10.01 19.34 38.94
CA PHE A 622 9.99 17.88 39.03
C PHE A 622 11.27 17.35 39.71
N LEU A 623 12.42 17.95 39.39
CA LEU A 623 13.71 17.62 40.01
C LEU A 623 13.80 18.01 41.51
N ASN A 624 12.94 18.89 42.01
CA ASN A 624 12.93 19.36 43.40
C ASN A 624 11.83 18.76 44.26
N MET A 625 10.87 18.02 43.69
CA MET A 625 9.90 17.25 44.46
C MET A 625 10.58 16.06 45.16
N LYS A 626 10.10 15.69 46.35
CA LYS A 626 10.36 14.38 46.93
C LYS A 626 9.62 13.30 46.14
N PRO A 627 10.20 12.12 45.87
CA PRO A 627 9.52 11.02 45.20
C PRO A 627 8.13 10.69 45.77
N SER A 628 7.97 10.71 47.09
CA SER A 628 6.69 10.46 47.79
C SER A 628 5.61 11.53 47.57
N THR A 629 5.99 12.72 47.09
CA THR A 629 5.09 13.88 46.87
C THR A 629 4.66 14.07 45.41
N ILE A 630 5.31 13.38 44.47
CA ILE A 630 5.00 13.45 43.04
C ILE A 630 3.65 12.78 42.76
N LYS A 631 2.79 13.44 41.98
CA LYS A 631 1.52 12.90 41.51
C LYS A 631 1.57 12.52 40.03
N LYS A 632 0.50 11.87 39.56
CA LYS A 632 0.30 11.57 38.14
C LYS A 632 0.25 12.86 37.30
N GLU A 633 -0.44 13.90 37.79
CA GLU A 633 -0.51 15.23 37.15
C GLU A 633 0.88 15.82 36.85
N ASP A 634 1.83 15.69 37.78
CA ASP A 634 3.20 16.21 37.63
C ASP A 634 4.00 15.48 36.53
N ILE A 635 3.62 14.24 36.20
CA ILE A 635 4.24 13.41 35.16
C ILE A 635 3.53 13.60 33.82
N ASP A 636 2.20 13.69 33.82
CA ASP A 636 1.42 13.98 32.61
C ASP A 636 1.80 15.37 32.05
N ASN A 637 2.01 16.37 32.92
CA ASN A 637 2.52 17.70 32.54
C ASN A 637 3.97 17.71 32.04
N LEU A 638 4.77 16.69 32.39
CA LEU A 638 6.18 16.57 31.97
C LEU A 638 6.33 15.96 30.57
N ASP A 639 5.31 15.22 30.11
CA ASP A 639 5.26 14.32 28.95
C ASP A 639 6.61 13.66 28.59
N PRO A 640 7.22 12.89 29.53
CA PRO A 640 8.62 12.50 29.44
C PRO A 640 8.95 11.44 28.37
N PHE A 641 7.98 10.86 27.66
CA PHE A 641 8.19 9.78 26.68
C PHE A 641 7.80 10.18 25.26
N GLN A 642 8.68 9.91 24.29
CA GLN A 642 8.51 10.24 22.88
C GLN A 642 8.57 9.00 21.98
N VAL A 643 7.92 9.12 20.83
CA VAL A 643 7.73 8.04 19.83
C VAL A 643 8.01 8.61 18.44
N SER A 644 8.77 7.88 17.62
CA SER A 644 9.22 8.32 16.28
C SER A 644 8.86 7.34 15.15
N PHE A 645 7.74 6.62 15.32
CA PHE A 645 7.20 5.69 14.32
C PHE A 645 5.73 6.00 14.00
N GLN A 646 5.26 5.60 12.81
CA GLN A 646 3.88 5.83 12.37
C GLN A 646 2.90 4.74 12.84
N SER A 647 1.70 5.16 13.23
CA SER A 647 0.58 4.30 13.63
C SER A 647 -0.75 4.97 13.24
N GLN A 648 -1.83 4.20 13.08
CA GLN A 648 -3.12 4.77 12.68
C GLN A 648 -3.70 5.65 13.80
N ILE A 649 -4.28 6.80 13.41
CA ILE A 649 -5.07 7.66 14.29
C ILE A 649 -6.51 7.16 14.24
N ILE A 650 -7.05 6.80 15.40
CA ILE A 650 -8.44 6.34 15.57
C ILE A 650 -9.13 7.31 16.52
N THR A 651 -10.26 7.89 16.10
CA THR A 651 -11.14 8.70 16.95
C THR A 651 -12.42 7.96 17.32
N ASP A 652 -13.07 8.37 18.41
CA ASP A 652 -14.41 7.94 18.76
C ASP A 652 -15.49 8.73 17.97
N ARG A 653 -16.77 8.45 18.24
CA ARG A 653 -17.91 9.12 17.58
C ARG A 653 -18.08 10.61 17.95
N ASN A 654 -17.35 11.08 18.96
CA ASN A 654 -17.34 12.47 19.42
C ASN A 654 -16.11 13.24 18.90
N GLY A 655 -15.20 12.57 18.19
CA GLY A 655 -13.94 13.14 17.69
C GLY A 655 -12.75 13.01 18.66
N GLN A 656 -12.91 12.34 19.81
CA GLN A 656 -11.81 12.14 20.76
C GLN A 656 -10.86 11.04 20.26
N GLN A 657 -9.55 11.31 20.25
CA GLN A 657 -8.54 10.33 19.87
C GLN A 657 -8.47 9.16 20.86
N LEU A 658 -8.78 7.95 20.37
CA LEU A 658 -8.65 6.68 21.09
C LEU A 658 -7.22 6.10 20.98
N TYR A 659 -6.64 6.18 19.78
CA TYR A 659 -5.28 5.74 19.47
C TYR A 659 -4.59 6.70 18.48
N PRO A 660 -3.26 6.85 18.52
CA PRO A 660 -2.36 6.34 19.56
C PRO A 660 -2.56 7.05 20.91
N LYS A 661 -2.19 6.39 22.00
CA LYS A 661 -2.48 6.84 23.38
C LYS A 661 -1.34 6.54 24.34
N LYS A 662 -0.92 7.54 25.12
CA LYS A 662 -0.01 7.36 26.26
C LYS A 662 -0.81 7.23 27.56
N THR A 663 -0.39 6.34 28.45
CA THR A 663 -0.87 6.29 29.85
C THR A 663 0.34 6.22 30.78
N TYR A 664 0.63 7.29 31.50
CA TYR A 664 1.68 7.33 32.52
C TYR A 664 1.21 6.86 33.89
N GLY A 665 2.12 6.20 34.61
CA GLY A 665 2.06 5.89 36.03
C GLY A 665 3.47 5.88 36.64
N PHE A 666 3.57 5.70 37.96
CA PHE A 666 4.85 5.71 38.68
C PHE A 666 4.90 4.69 39.82
N SER A 667 6.11 4.26 40.14
CA SER A 667 6.41 3.34 41.25
C SER A 667 7.76 3.66 41.87
N ASP A 668 8.14 2.88 42.89
CA ASP A 668 9.50 2.86 43.46
C ASP A 668 9.99 4.24 43.94
N ALA A 669 9.04 5.07 44.42
CA ALA A 669 9.28 6.38 44.98
C ALA A 669 10.07 6.26 46.30
N LYS A 670 11.35 6.60 46.27
CA LYS A 670 12.26 6.49 47.42
C LYS A 670 12.85 7.83 47.81
N ASP A 671 12.29 8.42 48.85
CA ASP A 671 12.81 9.67 49.42
C ASP A 671 14.25 9.54 49.96
N SER A 672 14.74 8.33 50.29
CA SER A 672 16.14 8.10 50.69
C SER A 672 17.15 8.30 49.55
N ASP A 673 16.78 7.87 48.34
CA ASP A 673 17.68 7.75 47.19
C ASP A 673 17.43 8.89 46.18
N GLY A 674 16.28 9.56 46.29
CA GLY A 674 15.78 10.56 45.34
C GLY A 674 15.22 9.95 44.06
N THR A 675 14.98 8.64 44.03
CA THR A 675 14.56 7.95 42.81
C THR A 675 13.05 7.84 42.70
N ILE A 676 12.53 8.09 41.50
CA ILE A 676 11.16 7.73 41.11
C ILE A 676 11.21 7.00 39.76
N LYS A 677 10.47 5.90 39.64
CA LYS A 677 10.37 5.13 38.41
C LYS A 677 9.09 5.51 37.66
N VAL A 678 9.25 6.21 36.54
CA VAL A 678 8.14 6.57 35.65
C VAL A 678 7.94 5.44 34.65
N THR A 679 6.70 4.98 34.53
CA THR A 679 6.30 3.92 33.59
C THR A 679 5.27 4.48 32.63
N VAL A 680 5.39 4.13 31.35
CA VAL A 680 4.43 4.49 30.30
C VAL A 680 3.89 3.23 29.64
N LYS A 681 2.58 3.17 29.42
CA LYS A 681 1.94 2.27 28.46
C LYS A 681 1.58 3.10 27.22
N TYR A 682 2.11 2.73 26.07
CA TYR A 682 1.77 3.30 24.78
C TYR A 682 0.91 2.31 23.99
N GLU A 683 -0.32 2.70 23.66
CA GLU A 683 -1.33 1.89 22.97
C GLU A 683 -1.56 2.45 21.55
N TYR A 684 -1.49 1.59 20.53
CA TYR A 684 -1.51 2.02 19.12
C TYR A 684 -2.05 0.93 18.19
N ILE A 685 -2.53 1.35 17.01
CA ILE A 685 -2.93 0.45 15.91
C ILE A 685 -1.84 0.44 14.82
N PRO A 686 -1.32 -0.74 14.42
CA PRO A 686 -0.35 -0.86 13.33
C PRO A 686 -0.87 -0.37 11.98
N MET A 687 -0.01 0.22 11.16
CA MET A 687 -0.37 0.78 9.85
C MET A 687 -0.98 -0.28 8.92
N GLY A 688 -0.39 -1.47 8.86
CA GLY A 688 -0.83 -2.58 8.01
C GLY A 688 -1.97 -3.47 8.57
N ILE A 689 -2.73 -3.01 9.58
CA ILE A 689 -3.89 -3.76 10.12
C ILE A 689 -5.16 -2.92 9.99
N THR A 690 -6.22 -3.48 9.39
CA THR A 690 -7.54 -2.86 9.40
C THR A 690 -8.13 -2.89 10.82
N TYR A 691 -8.36 -1.74 11.43
CA TYR A 691 -9.07 -1.66 12.72
C TYR A 691 -10.56 -2.00 12.55
N THR A 692 -11.03 -3.04 13.23
CA THR A 692 -12.44 -3.45 13.27
C THR A 692 -13.11 -3.15 14.61
N GLY A 693 -12.37 -2.57 15.56
CA GLY A 693 -12.82 -2.32 16.93
C GLY A 693 -12.44 -3.41 17.93
N ASN A 694 -11.62 -4.39 17.52
CA ASN A 694 -11.26 -5.53 18.35
C ASN A 694 -9.99 -5.26 19.17
N ALA A 695 -10.05 -5.50 20.48
CA ALA A 695 -8.93 -5.25 21.39
C ALA A 695 -7.64 -6.03 21.06
N SER A 696 -7.73 -7.10 20.26
CA SER A 696 -6.58 -7.86 19.74
C SER A 696 -5.77 -7.14 18.66
N GLU A 697 -6.34 -6.12 18.03
CA GLU A 697 -5.68 -5.28 17.01
C GLU A 697 -4.79 -4.22 17.67
N VAL A 698 -5.11 -3.86 18.91
CA VAL A 698 -4.39 -2.87 19.72
C VAL A 698 -3.06 -3.46 20.19
N LYS A 699 -1.95 -2.90 19.70
CA LYS A 699 -0.63 -3.17 20.26
C LYS A 699 -0.42 -2.28 21.48
N SER A 700 0.29 -2.81 22.47
CA SER A 700 0.73 -2.02 23.61
C SER A 700 2.20 -2.25 23.93
N TYR A 701 2.93 -1.16 24.12
CA TYR A 701 4.33 -1.17 24.54
C TYR A 701 4.42 -0.53 25.92
N THR A 702 4.93 -1.28 26.89
CA THR A 702 5.13 -0.81 28.26
C THR A 702 6.63 -0.69 28.51
N THR A 703 7.09 0.51 28.83
CA THR A 703 8.49 0.78 29.16
C THR A 703 8.58 1.74 30.34
N ASN A 704 9.75 1.86 30.95
CA ASN A 704 9.98 2.67 32.15
C ASN A 704 11.38 3.28 32.16
N THR A 705 11.52 4.37 32.91
CA THR A 705 12.80 4.99 33.23
C THR A 705 12.82 5.39 34.71
N THR A 706 14.00 5.49 35.30
CA THR A 706 14.17 5.96 36.68
C THR A 706 14.80 7.34 36.65
N TYR A 707 14.04 8.35 37.08
CA TYR A 707 14.55 9.70 37.27
C TYR A 707 15.10 9.85 38.68
N LYS A 708 16.19 10.65 38.82
CA LYS A 708 16.62 11.17 40.11
C LYS A 708 16.13 12.61 40.28
N VAL A 709 15.42 12.83 41.37
CA VAL A 709 14.89 14.09 41.88
C VAL A 709 15.50 14.35 43.28
N PHE A 710 14.89 15.21 44.10
CA PHE A 710 15.41 15.55 45.43
C PHE A 710 15.39 14.35 46.39
N ASP A 711 16.53 14.08 47.03
CA ASP A 711 16.66 13.05 48.08
C ASP A 711 16.76 13.65 49.49
N SER A 712 16.35 12.88 50.49
CA SER A 712 16.32 13.30 51.90
C SER A 712 17.68 13.34 52.60
N SER A 713 18.77 12.96 51.93
CA SER A 713 20.14 13.21 52.40
C SER A 713 20.68 14.56 51.89
N MET A 714 20.13 15.09 50.78
CA MET A 714 20.43 16.43 50.30
C MET A 714 19.95 17.47 51.32
N THR A 715 20.85 18.38 51.70
CA THR A 715 20.48 19.53 52.54
C THR A 715 19.49 20.40 51.77
N ALA A 716 18.26 20.48 52.26
CA ALA A 716 17.24 21.35 51.71
C ALA A 716 17.63 22.82 51.91
N ALA A 717 17.54 23.61 50.84
CA ALA A 717 17.85 25.04 50.85
C ALA A 717 16.98 25.76 49.81
N PHE A 718 16.61 27.02 50.08
CA PHE A 718 15.96 27.87 49.10
C PHE A 718 16.56 29.27 49.20
N ASN A 719 17.39 29.61 48.22
CA ASN A 719 17.99 30.91 48.07
C ASN A 719 17.29 31.65 46.93
N PHE A 720 16.87 32.89 47.19
CA PHE A 720 16.63 33.84 46.11
C PHE A 720 17.97 34.25 45.48
N LEU A 721 17.96 34.73 44.24
CA LEU A 721 19.17 35.17 43.54
C LEU A 721 19.91 36.27 44.31
N GLY A 722 21.23 36.14 44.43
CA GLY A 722 22.06 37.05 45.23
C GLY A 722 22.05 36.82 46.75
N GLN A 723 21.24 35.91 47.28
CA GLN A 723 21.45 35.39 48.64
C GLN A 723 22.54 34.32 48.62
N ASN A 724 23.56 34.51 49.47
CA ASN A 724 24.63 33.51 49.67
C ASN A 724 24.33 32.56 50.85
N ASN A 725 23.33 32.86 51.68
CA ASN A 725 22.78 31.99 52.72
C ASN A 725 21.39 32.46 53.19
N ASN A 726 20.61 31.57 53.80
CA ASN A 726 19.25 31.85 54.30
C ASN A 726 19.18 32.98 55.34
N SER A 727 20.28 33.33 56.01
CA SER A 727 20.35 34.44 56.98
C SER A 727 20.44 35.83 56.33
N GLN A 728 20.76 35.91 55.03
CA GLN A 728 20.89 37.17 54.30
C GLN A 728 19.50 37.69 53.86
N THR A 729 18.79 38.36 54.77
CA THR A 729 17.45 38.93 54.50
C THR A 729 17.44 40.10 53.50
N THR A 730 18.61 40.68 53.19
CA THR A 730 18.76 41.87 52.33
C THR A 730 19.84 41.67 51.28
N VAL A 731 19.56 42.08 50.04
CA VAL A 731 20.45 41.93 48.87
C VAL A 731 20.57 43.28 48.15
N ASP A 732 21.79 43.70 47.80
CA ASP A 732 22.04 44.83 46.90
C ASP A 732 21.97 44.33 45.45
N ILE A 733 20.92 44.69 44.72
CA ILE A 733 20.66 44.12 43.39
C ILE A 733 21.75 44.48 42.37
N ARG A 734 22.52 45.55 42.61
CA ARG A 734 23.66 45.96 41.75
C ARG A 734 24.77 44.91 41.73
N GLN A 735 24.82 44.05 42.75
CA GLN A 735 25.82 42.99 42.92
C GLN A 735 25.35 41.64 42.34
N VAL A 736 24.08 41.50 41.96
CA VAL A 736 23.47 40.26 41.44
C VAL A 736 23.39 40.32 39.92
N SER A 737 24.26 39.59 39.21
CA SER A 737 24.40 39.77 37.75
C SER A 737 23.18 39.32 36.97
N GLU A 738 22.49 38.30 37.48
CA GLU A 738 21.29 37.68 36.95
C GLU A 738 20.06 38.61 37.04
N LEU A 739 20.08 39.57 37.97
CA LEU A 739 18.99 40.52 38.22
C LEU A 739 19.34 41.98 37.82
N LYS A 740 20.47 42.21 37.13
CA LYS A 740 20.85 43.55 36.64
C LYS A 740 19.87 44.11 35.60
N ASN A 741 19.10 43.25 34.93
CA ASN A 741 17.99 43.65 34.06
C ASN A 741 16.94 44.52 34.80
N LEU A 742 16.72 44.27 36.10
CA LEU A 742 15.77 45.01 36.93
C LEU A 742 16.30 46.40 37.37
N LEU A 743 17.55 46.74 37.02
CA LEU A 743 18.15 48.08 37.18
C LEU A 743 18.21 48.85 35.85
N SER A 744 18.39 48.16 34.72
CA SER A 744 18.45 48.76 33.38
C SER A 744 17.08 49.12 32.81
N ALA A 745 15.99 48.71 33.47
CA ALA A 745 14.63 49.10 33.13
C ALA A 745 14.15 50.26 34.01
N ASN A 746 13.24 51.07 33.50
CA ASN A 746 12.64 52.23 34.17
C ASN A 746 11.65 51.84 35.30
N THR A 747 11.85 50.69 35.92
CA THR A 747 10.90 49.98 36.78
C THR A 747 11.07 50.35 38.23
N LEU A 748 10.01 50.94 38.81
CA LEU A 748 9.88 51.04 40.26
C LEU A 748 9.56 49.66 40.87
N PRO A 749 9.96 49.38 42.11
CA PRO A 749 9.64 48.14 42.82
C PRO A 749 8.17 47.71 42.78
N SER A 750 7.21 48.65 42.77
CA SER A 750 5.78 48.34 42.75
C SER A 750 5.31 47.57 41.51
N SER A 751 6.05 47.65 40.41
CA SER A 751 5.81 46.91 39.15
C SER A 751 5.56 45.41 39.34
N PHE A 752 6.36 44.75 40.18
CA PHE A 752 6.31 43.30 40.43
C PHE A 752 5.10 42.86 41.28
N SER A 753 4.30 43.79 41.81
CA SER A 753 3.17 43.49 42.69
C SER A 753 2.06 42.67 42.02
N SER A 754 1.97 42.70 40.68
CA SER A 754 0.99 41.89 39.93
C SER A 754 1.28 40.38 39.96
N LEU A 755 2.48 39.96 40.37
CA LEU A 755 2.78 38.54 40.58
C LEU A 755 1.94 37.94 41.71
N ASN A 756 1.41 38.77 42.62
CA ASN A 756 0.44 38.37 43.65
C ASN A 756 -0.94 37.96 43.10
N THR A 757 -1.24 38.30 41.84
CA THR A 757 -2.56 38.09 41.20
C THR A 757 -2.48 37.17 39.98
N SER A 758 -1.41 36.38 39.86
CA SER A 758 -1.29 35.37 38.81
C SER A 758 -2.26 34.20 39.04
N THR A 759 -2.85 33.68 37.96
CA THR A 759 -3.65 32.45 37.95
C THR A 759 -2.87 31.23 37.48
N ASP A 760 -1.58 31.39 37.16
CA ASP A 760 -0.68 30.30 36.77
C ASP A 760 -0.43 29.32 37.93
N SER A 761 -1.00 28.12 37.82
CA SER A 761 -0.84 27.03 38.79
C SER A 761 0.58 26.47 38.89
N THR A 762 1.49 26.86 38.00
CA THR A 762 2.91 26.48 38.05
C THR A 762 3.80 27.52 38.74
N ASN A 763 3.29 28.72 39.06
CA ASN A 763 4.05 29.85 39.60
C ASN A 763 5.30 30.24 38.78
N SER A 764 5.32 29.95 37.48
CA SER A 764 6.50 30.06 36.61
C SER A 764 7.18 31.42 36.64
N GLY A 765 6.41 32.51 36.76
CA GLY A 765 6.91 33.88 36.84
C GLY A 765 7.82 34.18 38.04
N PHE A 766 7.83 33.33 39.07
CA PHE A 766 8.75 33.44 40.22
C PHE A 766 10.11 32.77 39.99
N LEU A 767 10.26 31.89 38.99
CA LEU A 767 11.50 31.17 38.70
C LEU A 767 12.68 32.13 38.47
N GLN A 768 12.43 33.30 37.87
CA GLN A 768 13.43 34.35 37.63
C GLN A 768 14.05 34.95 38.90
N PHE A 769 13.49 34.70 40.09
CA PHE A 769 14.02 35.17 41.37
C PHE A 769 14.70 34.07 42.19
N VAL A 770 14.62 32.80 41.76
CA VAL A 770 15.13 31.64 42.50
C VAL A 770 16.50 31.23 41.97
N ASN A 771 17.47 31.05 42.86
CA ASN A 771 18.80 30.57 42.48
C ASN A 771 18.77 29.05 42.28
N THR A 772 18.28 28.60 41.12
CA THR A 772 18.08 27.17 40.77
C THR A 772 19.33 26.29 40.90
N ASN A 773 20.53 26.87 40.87
CA ASN A 773 21.80 26.17 41.09
C ASN A 773 22.07 25.84 42.57
N THR A 774 21.45 26.56 43.50
CA THR A 774 21.66 26.41 44.96
C THR A 774 20.40 26.03 45.74
N SER A 775 19.22 26.33 45.22
CA SER A 775 17.93 25.91 45.77
C SER A 775 17.67 24.44 45.49
N LYS A 776 17.29 23.69 46.53
CA LYS A 776 17.16 22.23 46.56
C LYS A 776 16.02 21.81 47.49
N GLY A 777 15.08 21.02 46.98
CA GLY A 777 13.95 20.42 47.72
C GLY A 777 12.69 21.26 47.79
N TYR A 778 12.62 22.39 47.08
CA TYR A 778 11.49 23.33 47.12
C TYR A 778 10.99 23.64 45.69
N PRO A 779 9.99 22.88 45.19
CA PRO A 779 9.33 23.14 43.90
C PRO A 779 8.38 24.35 43.96
N ILE A 780 8.44 25.20 42.94
CA ILE A 780 7.82 26.54 42.88
C ILE A 780 6.31 26.45 42.66
N SER A 781 5.82 25.50 41.85
CA SER A 781 4.39 25.21 41.66
C SER A 781 3.67 24.72 42.93
N LYS A 782 4.42 24.39 44.00
CA LYS A 782 3.87 23.91 45.27
C LYS A 782 3.95 24.94 46.40
N MET A 783 4.52 26.13 46.14
CA MET A 783 4.69 27.22 47.10
C MET A 783 3.68 28.35 46.88
N ASN A 784 3.34 29.08 47.95
CA ASN A 784 2.55 30.30 47.89
C ASN A 784 3.47 31.52 47.98
N PHE A 785 3.55 32.33 46.92
CA PHE A 785 4.40 33.53 46.88
C PHE A 785 3.63 34.81 47.17
N THR A 786 4.32 35.79 47.75
CA THR A 786 3.84 37.15 48.00
C THR A 786 4.95 38.16 47.76
N VAL A 787 4.58 39.33 47.23
CA VAL A 787 5.47 40.43 46.83
C VAL A 787 5.00 41.73 47.50
N THR A 788 5.93 42.54 47.99
CA THR A 788 5.67 43.85 48.61
C THR A 788 6.76 44.84 48.22
N ALA A 789 6.42 46.09 47.95
CA ALA A 789 7.31 47.05 47.31
C ALA A 789 7.31 48.43 48.01
N ASP A 790 8.43 49.16 47.89
CA ASP A 790 8.56 50.56 48.29
C ASP A 790 9.41 51.34 47.27
N ASP A 791 8.73 52.22 46.53
CA ASP A 791 9.28 53.01 45.43
C ASP A 791 10.06 54.26 45.89
N ASN A 792 9.93 54.66 47.16
CA ASN A 792 10.65 55.77 47.76
C ASN A 792 11.96 55.28 48.40
N ALA A 793 11.90 54.11 49.05
CA ALA A 793 13.09 53.42 49.54
C ALA A 793 13.91 52.80 48.40
N GLY A 794 13.27 52.39 47.30
CA GLY A 794 13.91 51.65 46.19
C GLY A 794 14.15 50.19 46.59
N THR A 795 13.12 49.52 47.11
CA THR A 795 13.23 48.15 47.66
C THR A 795 12.05 47.25 47.27
N LEU A 796 12.36 45.96 47.02
CA LEU A 796 11.39 44.92 46.67
C LEU A 796 11.55 43.73 47.60
N LYS A 797 10.49 43.37 48.33
CA LYS A 797 10.44 42.23 49.24
C LYS A 797 9.65 41.09 48.58
N ILE A 798 10.25 39.90 48.50
CA ILE A 798 9.56 38.67 48.06
C ILE A 798 9.56 37.67 49.22
N SER A 799 8.41 37.02 49.44
CA SER A 799 8.18 36.05 50.51
C SER A 799 7.47 34.82 49.95
N GLY A 800 8.18 33.69 49.89
CA GLY A 800 7.67 32.41 49.40
C GLY A 800 7.45 31.43 50.55
N THR A 801 6.23 30.90 50.69
CA THR A 801 5.86 29.95 51.75
C THR A 801 5.59 28.57 51.16
N MET A 802 6.36 27.57 51.58
CA MET A 802 6.13 26.17 51.28
C MET A 802 5.13 25.58 52.30
N PRO A 803 3.98 25.02 51.87
CA PRO A 803 3.07 24.27 52.74
C PRO A 803 3.71 22.99 53.29
N ALA A 804 3.36 22.62 54.52
CA ALA A 804 4.03 21.53 55.25
C ALA A 804 4.00 20.17 54.51
N GLN A 805 2.91 19.88 53.79
CA GLN A 805 2.75 18.64 53.01
C GLN A 805 3.66 18.53 51.79
N ASN A 806 4.21 19.65 51.31
CA ASN A 806 5.11 19.73 50.16
C ASN A 806 6.56 20.09 50.57
N SER A 807 6.82 20.36 51.86
CA SER A 807 8.14 20.71 52.38
C SER A 807 9.05 19.48 52.51
N PRO A 808 10.36 19.61 52.19
CA PRO A 808 11.34 18.56 52.41
C PRO A 808 11.55 18.26 53.91
N ASN A 809 11.24 19.22 54.79
CA ASN A 809 11.30 19.11 56.24
C ASN A 809 9.93 18.81 56.90
N SER A 810 8.88 18.59 56.09
CA SER A 810 7.50 18.33 56.53
C SER A 810 6.92 19.37 57.49
N ARG A 811 7.32 20.64 57.31
CA ARG A 811 6.88 21.80 58.10
C ARG A 811 6.58 22.97 57.17
N GLN A 812 5.71 23.89 57.59
CA GLN A 812 5.53 25.12 56.81
C GLN A 812 6.78 25.99 56.97
N GLU A 813 7.37 26.38 55.85
CA GLU A 813 8.63 27.13 55.80
C GLU A 813 8.47 28.36 54.90
N THR A 814 8.80 29.54 55.42
CA THR A 814 8.68 30.82 54.71
C THR A 814 10.06 31.42 54.50
N PHE A 815 10.42 31.59 53.24
CA PHE A 815 11.67 32.22 52.79
C PHE A 815 11.39 33.66 52.41
N THR A 816 12.30 34.58 52.71
CA THR A 816 12.12 36.00 52.42
C THR A 816 13.43 36.66 52.01
N VAL A 817 13.37 37.52 50.99
CA VAL A 817 14.45 38.40 50.55
C VAL A 817 13.92 39.83 50.41
N THR A 818 14.75 40.82 50.69
CA THR A 818 14.52 42.22 50.34
C THR A 818 15.64 42.72 49.43
N TYR A 819 15.33 42.91 48.16
CA TYR A 819 16.22 43.57 47.21
C TYR A 819 16.24 45.07 47.46
N THR A 820 17.42 45.68 47.35
CA THR A 820 17.68 47.08 47.71
C THR A 820 18.58 47.76 46.69
N ASN A 821 18.48 49.09 46.60
CA ASN A 821 19.09 49.93 45.55
C ASN A 821 18.47 49.70 44.15
N LEU A 822 17.18 49.34 44.12
CA LEU A 822 16.34 49.49 42.92
C LEU A 822 16.08 50.97 42.65
N ASN A 823 15.53 51.28 41.46
CA ASN A 823 15.22 52.64 41.04
C ASN A 823 14.20 53.30 41.98
N LYS A 824 14.38 54.60 42.22
CA LYS A 824 13.57 55.42 43.12
C LYS A 824 12.79 56.48 42.36
N SER A 825 11.61 56.82 42.87
CA SER A 825 10.76 57.91 42.36
C SER A 825 11.51 59.25 42.17
N SER A 826 12.52 59.54 43.00
CA SER A 826 13.25 60.82 43.02
C SER A 826 14.46 60.92 42.08
N ASN A 827 14.76 59.90 41.27
CA ASN A 827 15.95 59.88 40.40
C ASN A 827 15.80 60.62 39.04
N TYR A 828 14.68 61.34 38.80
CA TYR A 828 14.20 61.70 37.45
C TYR A 828 13.80 63.20 37.30
N ASN A 829 14.16 63.87 36.19
CA ASN A 829 13.85 65.29 35.91
C ASN A 829 13.86 65.67 34.41
N PHE A 830 13.12 66.69 33.97
CA PHE A 830 12.86 67.00 32.55
C PHE A 830 12.62 68.50 32.19
N SER A 831 12.93 68.93 30.94
CA SER A 831 12.67 70.28 30.37
C SER A 831 12.77 70.38 28.81
N PHE A 832 12.26 71.47 28.20
CA PHE A 832 12.25 71.72 26.73
C PHE A 832 13.19 72.87 26.26
N LYS A 833 13.67 72.79 25.01
CA LYS A 833 14.47 73.79 24.26
C LYS A 833 13.64 74.50 23.17
N ASN A 834 14.19 75.53 22.52
CA ASN A 834 13.66 76.15 21.28
C ASN A 834 14.45 75.61 20.07
N VAL A 835 13.81 75.38 18.92
CA VAL A 835 14.44 74.77 17.72
C VAL A 835 13.97 75.44 16.43
N THR A 836 14.89 75.65 15.47
CA THR A 836 14.63 76.18 14.11
C THR A 836 15.41 75.48 13.00
N GLN A 837 16.26 74.49 13.33
CA GLN A 837 17.01 73.65 12.40
C GLN A 837 17.19 72.26 13.02
N ILE A 838 17.36 71.23 12.18
CA ILE A 838 17.71 69.87 12.62
C ILE A 838 19.01 69.49 11.89
N GLY A 839 20.11 69.37 12.64
CA GLY A 839 21.44 69.27 12.07
C GLY A 839 21.75 70.48 11.18
N THR A 840 21.87 70.25 9.87
CA THR A 840 22.09 71.29 8.85
C THR A 840 20.84 71.62 8.02
N GLN A 841 19.72 70.92 8.25
CA GLN A 841 18.48 71.08 7.46
C GLN A 841 17.51 72.05 8.14
N ASN A 842 16.74 72.77 7.31
CA ASN A 842 15.65 73.63 7.77
C ASN A 842 14.41 72.78 8.04
N ILE A 843 13.68 73.07 9.12
CA ILE A 843 12.54 72.24 9.53
C ILE A 843 11.44 72.23 8.45
N ASN A 844 11.32 73.30 7.66
CA ASN A 844 10.34 73.42 6.57
C ASN A 844 10.60 72.49 5.36
N SER A 845 11.76 71.83 5.29
CA SER A 845 12.05 70.78 4.29
C SER A 845 11.86 69.35 4.83
N ILE A 846 11.33 69.20 6.05
CA ILE A 846 11.21 67.94 6.79
C ILE A 846 9.74 67.80 7.23
N LEU A 847 9.16 66.59 7.17
CA LEU A 847 7.87 66.30 7.82
C LEU A 847 8.04 66.26 9.35
N PRO A 848 7.03 66.63 10.17
CA PRO A 848 7.04 66.33 11.61
C PRO A 848 7.30 64.84 11.90
N SER A 849 6.73 63.92 11.13
CA SER A 849 6.97 62.47 11.23
C SER A 849 8.38 62.01 10.85
N ALA A 850 9.08 62.76 9.99
CA ALA A 850 10.48 62.50 9.65
C ALA A 850 11.47 62.97 10.74
N VAL A 851 11.01 63.74 11.74
CA VAL A 851 11.81 64.07 12.93
C VAL A 851 11.96 62.83 13.80
N THR A 852 13.20 62.37 13.99
CA THR A 852 13.46 61.18 14.80
C THR A 852 13.43 61.52 16.29
N ASP A 853 13.23 60.50 17.12
CA ASP A 853 13.26 60.63 18.57
C ASP A 853 14.67 61.03 19.05
N GLY A 854 15.70 60.63 18.31
CA GLY A 854 17.08 61.11 18.48
C GLY A 854 17.24 62.60 18.16
N ASP A 855 16.56 63.13 17.14
CA ASP A 855 16.55 64.57 16.87
C ASP A 855 15.89 65.33 18.02
N ILE A 856 14.78 64.81 18.55
CA ILE A 856 14.07 65.36 19.71
C ILE A 856 14.98 65.38 20.95
N ILE A 857 15.58 64.23 21.30
CA ILE A 857 16.50 64.08 22.44
C ILE A 857 17.66 65.08 22.35
N ASN A 858 18.33 65.17 21.20
CA ASN A 858 19.50 66.02 21.03
C ASN A 858 19.15 67.51 20.98
N ASN A 859 18.13 67.90 20.21
CA ASN A 859 17.87 69.30 19.85
C ASN A 859 16.69 69.94 20.61
N PHE A 860 15.66 69.19 20.98
CA PHE A 860 14.37 69.73 21.47
C PHE A 860 14.18 69.65 23.00
N ILE A 861 14.90 68.77 23.71
CA ILE A 861 14.71 68.55 25.17
C ILE A 861 16.02 68.56 25.98
N SER A 862 15.90 68.59 27.31
CA SER A 862 16.99 68.37 28.28
C SER A 862 16.46 67.61 29.49
N TYR A 863 17.12 66.51 29.86
CA TYR A 863 16.61 65.48 30.77
C TYR A 863 17.70 64.99 31.74
N THR A 864 17.31 64.41 32.88
CA THR A 864 18.21 63.72 33.81
C THR A 864 17.52 62.49 34.41
N GLY A 865 18.17 61.33 34.31
CA GLY A 865 17.72 60.02 34.79
C GLY A 865 18.67 58.91 34.32
N PHE A 866 18.22 57.65 34.29
CA PHE A 866 19.11 56.50 34.02
C PHE A 866 19.25 56.16 32.53
N SER A 867 18.23 56.42 31.71
CA SER A 867 18.22 56.16 30.27
C SER A 867 17.38 57.18 29.51
N SER A 868 17.68 57.39 28.23
CA SER A 868 16.80 58.15 27.31
C SER A 868 15.48 57.43 27.02
N ASN A 869 15.36 56.16 27.40
CA ASN A 869 14.15 55.34 27.22
C ASN A 869 13.18 55.46 28.41
N ASP A 870 13.54 56.23 29.44
CA ASP A 870 12.78 56.36 30.68
C ASP A 870 11.54 57.27 30.57
N PHE A 871 11.30 57.84 29.39
CA PHE A 871 10.11 58.61 29.03
C PHE A 871 9.67 58.21 27.62
N SER A 872 8.36 58.10 27.40
CA SER A 872 7.85 58.00 26.03
C SER A 872 7.82 59.40 25.42
N ILE A 873 8.44 59.52 24.23
CA ILE A 873 8.32 60.70 23.38
C ILE A 873 7.04 60.54 22.57
N THR A 874 5.92 60.94 23.15
CA THR A 874 4.65 61.04 22.42
C THR A 874 4.71 62.26 21.50
N LYS A 875 5.38 62.10 20.35
CA LYS A 875 5.31 63.07 19.26
C LYS A 875 3.94 62.95 18.57
N THR A 876 3.03 63.85 18.92
CA THR A 876 1.84 64.11 18.10
C THR A 876 2.32 64.87 16.88
N VAL A 877 2.68 64.09 15.85
CA VAL A 877 3.07 64.55 14.52
C VAL A 877 1.81 65.00 13.78
N ASP A 878 1.53 66.29 13.87
CA ASP A 878 0.51 66.93 13.04
C ASP A 878 1.16 67.28 11.71
N ASP A 879 1.43 66.23 10.93
CA ASP A 879 1.92 66.38 9.57
C ASP A 879 0.89 67.21 8.76
N GLU A 880 -0.42 67.09 8.98
CA GLU A 880 -1.43 67.84 8.20
C GLU A 880 -1.24 69.37 8.30
N ASN A 881 -0.96 69.90 9.49
CA ASN A 881 -0.69 71.34 9.71
C ASN A 881 0.81 71.71 9.77
N GLY A 882 1.72 70.77 9.53
CA GLY A 882 3.17 71.02 9.59
C GLY A 882 3.67 71.38 11.00
N THR A 883 3.13 70.71 12.03
CA THR A 883 3.54 70.91 13.43
C THR A 883 3.92 69.61 14.15
N LEU A 884 4.89 69.71 15.04
CA LEU A 884 5.38 68.63 15.89
C LEU A 884 5.03 68.99 17.34
N THR A 885 4.00 68.37 17.90
CA THR A 885 3.72 68.48 19.34
C THR A 885 4.44 67.36 20.06
N VAL A 886 5.55 67.69 20.72
CA VAL A 886 6.31 66.77 21.55
C VAL A 886 5.70 66.77 22.95
N ALA A 887 4.99 65.71 23.30
CA ALA A 887 4.66 65.39 24.68
C ALA A 887 5.67 64.37 25.23
N ILE A 888 6.15 64.61 26.44
CA ILE A 888 7.11 63.76 27.15
C ILE A 888 6.38 63.19 28.36
N ASN A 889 6.14 61.89 28.32
CA ASN A 889 5.31 61.19 29.29
C ASN A 889 6.12 60.11 30.02
N LEU A 890 6.24 60.23 31.35
CA LEU A 890 6.71 59.13 32.19
C LEU A 890 5.55 58.12 32.30
N ASP A 891 5.68 56.96 31.64
CA ASP A 891 4.63 55.94 31.65
C ASP A 891 4.55 55.24 33.02
N LYS A 892 3.31 54.94 33.43
CA LYS A 892 2.97 54.11 34.59
C LYS A 892 3.07 52.61 34.29
N ASN A 893 3.11 52.21 33.02
CA ASN A 893 3.11 50.82 32.60
C ASN A 893 4.54 50.28 32.49
N TYR A 894 4.70 49.01 32.87
CA TYR A 894 5.96 48.26 32.73
C TYR A 894 5.78 47.12 31.73
N ALA A 895 6.88 46.59 31.19
CA ALA A 895 6.81 45.49 30.22
C ALA A 895 6.13 44.25 30.85
N GLN A 896 5.34 43.51 30.07
CA GLN A 896 4.58 42.33 30.55
C GLN A 896 5.46 41.25 31.22
N ALA A 897 6.74 41.16 30.86
CA ALA A 897 7.71 40.25 31.51
C ALA A 897 8.04 40.61 32.97
N ILE A 898 7.63 41.80 33.43
CA ILE A 898 7.91 42.36 34.76
C ILE A 898 6.62 42.50 35.58
N GLY A 899 5.50 42.86 34.95
CA GLY A 899 4.20 42.87 35.59
C GLY A 899 3.07 43.41 34.71
N ASN A 900 1.84 43.31 35.19
CA ASN A 900 0.64 43.85 34.54
C ASN A 900 0.30 45.21 35.19
N GLY A 901 0.61 46.31 34.48
CA GLY A 901 0.93 47.60 35.10
C GLY A 901 -0.25 48.52 35.46
N THR A 902 -0.49 48.70 36.77
CA THR A 902 -1.30 49.81 37.33
C THR A 902 -0.70 50.47 38.58
N VAL A 903 0.50 50.04 39.01
CA VAL A 903 1.21 50.59 40.19
C VAL A 903 2.62 50.98 39.74
N GLY A 904 2.99 52.26 39.90
CA GLY A 904 4.20 52.86 39.34
C GLY A 904 4.21 54.39 39.51
N PHE A 905 4.95 55.10 38.65
CA PHE A 905 5.06 56.57 38.70
C PHE A 905 3.69 57.26 38.61
N SER A 906 3.50 58.33 39.40
CA SER A 906 2.39 59.25 39.19
C SER A 906 2.60 60.03 37.88
N ASN A 907 1.70 59.85 36.91
CA ASN A 907 1.77 60.42 35.56
C ASN A 907 2.37 61.84 35.51
N TYR A 908 3.61 61.94 35.04
CA TYR A 908 4.23 63.22 34.67
C TYR A 908 4.14 63.38 33.16
N SER A 909 3.51 64.46 32.72
CA SER A 909 3.35 64.83 31.31
C SER A 909 3.78 66.28 31.12
N ALA A 910 4.72 66.50 30.21
CA ALA A 910 5.16 67.83 29.79
C ALA A 910 5.09 67.94 28.28
N THR A 911 4.35 68.94 27.76
CA THR A 911 4.01 69.02 26.33
C THR A 911 4.39 70.36 25.72
N ARG A 912 4.94 70.33 24.51
CA ARG A 912 5.27 71.52 23.72
C ARG A 912 5.07 71.32 22.22
N THR A 913 4.37 72.27 21.59
CA THR A 913 4.23 72.37 20.13
C THR A 913 5.37 73.16 19.49
N PHE A 914 5.89 72.64 18.39
CA PHE A 914 6.85 73.26 17.48
C PHE A 914 6.22 73.30 16.08
N SER A 915 6.33 74.40 15.33
CA SER A 915 5.60 74.60 14.07
C SER A 915 6.48 75.17 12.95
N GLY A 916 6.12 74.88 11.70
CA GLY A 916 6.82 75.35 10.50
C GLY A 916 7.48 74.24 9.67
N PHE A 917 7.04 72.99 9.84
CA PHE A 917 7.49 71.83 9.05
C PHE A 917 6.74 71.71 7.71
N MET A 918 7.19 70.81 6.83
CA MET A 918 6.44 70.38 5.64
C MET A 918 5.16 69.64 6.04
N THR A 919 4.09 69.73 5.23
CA THR A 919 2.83 69.03 5.57
C THR A 919 2.69 67.62 4.96
N LYS A 920 1.85 66.78 5.57
CA LYS A 920 1.53 65.42 5.09
C LYS A 920 0.96 65.46 3.69
N ASP A 921 0.01 66.37 3.47
CA ASP A 921 -0.58 66.64 2.16
C ASP A 921 0.55 66.95 1.15
N GLN A 922 1.49 67.83 1.49
CA GLN A 922 2.63 68.18 0.63
C GLN A 922 3.59 67.02 0.33
N TYR A 923 3.62 65.96 1.16
CA TYR A 923 4.45 64.77 0.96
C TYR A 923 3.70 63.62 0.27
N ASN A 924 2.49 63.28 0.73
CA ASN A 924 1.65 62.24 0.15
C ASN A 924 1.15 62.63 -1.25
N GLN A 925 0.84 63.91 -1.49
CA GLN A 925 0.59 64.42 -2.84
C GLN A 925 1.80 64.27 -3.76
N ARG A 926 3.01 63.95 -3.26
CA ARG A 926 4.21 63.74 -4.08
C ARG A 926 4.60 62.28 -4.23
N PHE A 927 4.77 61.55 -3.13
CA PHE A 927 5.58 60.31 -3.13
C PHE A 927 4.86 59.01 -2.74
N ASP A 928 3.63 59.07 -2.21
CA ASP A 928 2.93 57.86 -1.74
C ASP A 928 2.56 56.93 -2.91
N VAL A 929 2.56 55.62 -2.67
CA VAL A 929 2.05 54.58 -3.58
C VAL A 929 1.37 53.51 -2.72
N GLN A 930 0.06 53.62 -2.58
CA GLN A 930 -0.71 52.72 -1.73
C GLN A 930 -1.08 51.47 -2.52
N PHE A 931 -0.72 50.29 -2.00
CA PHE A 931 -1.18 49.01 -2.53
C PHE A 931 -2.52 48.63 -1.91
N VAL A 932 -3.34 47.95 -2.71
CA VAL A 932 -4.55 47.26 -2.29
C VAL A 932 -4.18 46.17 -1.27
N SER A 933 -4.91 46.06 -0.16
CA SER A 933 -4.62 45.09 0.93
C SER A 933 -4.74 43.64 0.46
N ASP A 934 -3.96 42.72 1.05
CA ASP A 934 -4.08 41.26 0.81
C ASP A 934 -5.48 40.73 1.17
N SER A 935 -6.22 41.42 2.04
CA SER A 935 -7.61 41.11 2.41
C SER A 935 -8.68 41.87 1.63
N ASP A 936 -8.32 42.79 0.72
CA ASP A 936 -9.29 43.64 -0.01
C ASP A 936 -10.11 42.82 -1.02
N THR A 937 -11.42 43.08 -1.06
CA THR A 937 -12.39 42.39 -1.91
C THR A 937 -12.12 42.58 -3.42
N LYS A 938 -11.41 43.64 -3.82
CA LYS A 938 -10.92 43.83 -5.21
C LYS A 938 -10.03 42.67 -5.68
N LEU A 939 -9.30 42.03 -4.76
CA LEU A 939 -8.41 40.91 -5.08
C LEU A 939 -9.12 39.57 -5.13
N LEU A 940 -10.39 39.47 -4.69
CA LEU A 940 -11.11 38.20 -4.56
C LEU A 940 -11.14 37.41 -5.89
N GLN A 941 -11.46 38.07 -6.99
CA GLN A 941 -11.52 37.45 -8.32
C GLN A 941 -10.13 37.12 -8.90
N LEU A 942 -9.08 37.87 -8.52
CA LEU A 942 -7.70 37.55 -8.89
C LEU A 942 -7.19 36.32 -8.12
N LYS A 943 -7.58 36.18 -6.84
CA LYS A 943 -7.22 35.05 -5.97
C LYS A 943 -7.97 33.76 -6.28
N GLN A 944 -9.13 33.86 -6.92
CA GLN A 944 -9.88 32.73 -7.49
C GLN A 944 -9.19 32.10 -8.73
N MET A 945 -8.09 32.67 -9.23
CA MET A 945 -7.28 32.09 -10.30
C MET A 945 -6.08 31.32 -9.72
N GLN A 946 -5.55 30.34 -10.47
CA GLN A 946 -4.30 29.67 -10.07
C GLN A 946 -3.09 30.58 -10.33
N VAL A 947 -2.12 30.60 -9.41
CA VAL A 947 -0.91 31.44 -9.57
C VAL A 947 -0.08 31.06 -10.80
N THR A 948 -0.12 29.79 -11.22
CA THR A 948 0.43 29.31 -12.50
C THR A 948 -0.20 29.97 -13.71
N GLU A 949 -1.53 30.13 -13.72
CA GLU A 949 -2.30 30.73 -14.81
C GLU A 949 -1.98 32.22 -14.96
N ILE A 950 -1.99 32.96 -13.84
CA ILE A 950 -1.60 34.37 -13.77
C ILE A 950 -0.15 34.54 -14.28
N TYR A 951 0.78 33.70 -13.81
CA TYR A 951 2.19 33.77 -14.22
C TYR A 951 2.39 33.44 -15.71
N GLN A 952 1.74 32.38 -16.21
CA GLN A 952 1.85 31.95 -17.60
C GLN A 952 1.25 32.99 -18.55
N THR A 953 0.17 33.68 -18.17
CA THR A 953 -0.42 34.76 -18.97
C THR A 953 0.61 35.83 -19.34
N PHE A 954 1.42 36.28 -18.36
CA PHE A 954 2.42 37.33 -18.58
C PHE A 954 3.83 36.85 -18.99
N ASN A 955 4.16 35.56 -18.85
CA ASN A 955 5.50 35.01 -19.17
C ASN A 955 5.52 33.96 -20.30
N SER A 956 4.37 33.53 -20.82
CA SER A 956 4.30 32.74 -22.05
C SER A 956 4.45 33.62 -23.30
N ASN A 957 4.63 32.98 -24.46
CA ASN A 957 4.91 33.66 -25.73
C ASN A 957 4.07 33.02 -26.86
N PRO A 958 3.18 33.76 -27.55
CA PRO A 958 2.85 35.18 -27.32
C PRO A 958 2.16 35.37 -25.97
N SER A 959 2.52 36.44 -25.26
CA SER A 959 1.92 36.77 -23.97
C SER A 959 0.46 37.17 -24.16
N SER A 960 -0.43 36.57 -23.37
CA SER A 960 -1.87 36.83 -23.43
C SER A 960 -2.26 37.92 -22.42
N SER A 961 -3.44 38.51 -22.61
CA SER A 961 -4.01 39.48 -21.68
C SER A 961 -4.82 38.78 -20.59
N LEU A 962 -4.56 39.09 -19.32
CA LEU A 962 -5.36 38.57 -18.20
C LEU A 962 -6.65 39.38 -18.06
N THR A 963 -7.79 38.72 -17.86
CA THR A 963 -9.06 39.42 -17.54
C THR A 963 -9.49 39.05 -16.13
N VAL A 964 -9.57 40.04 -15.24
CA VAL A 964 -10.09 39.91 -13.88
C VAL A 964 -11.42 40.64 -13.81
N GLY A 965 -12.50 39.90 -13.56
CA GLY A 965 -13.85 40.46 -13.60
C GLY A 965 -14.20 41.01 -14.99
N SER A 966 -14.43 42.33 -15.06
CA SER A 966 -14.74 43.06 -16.29
C SER A 966 -13.54 43.76 -16.92
N GLN A 967 -12.34 43.67 -16.34
CA GLN A 967 -11.18 44.46 -16.76
C GLN A 967 -10.02 43.57 -17.25
N THR A 968 -9.45 43.96 -18.39
CA THR A 968 -8.36 43.23 -19.07
C THR A 968 -7.04 43.99 -18.94
N TYR A 969 -5.97 43.26 -18.62
CA TYR A 969 -4.62 43.76 -18.38
C TYR A 969 -3.66 43.17 -19.41
N THR A 970 -2.91 44.03 -20.09
CA THR A 970 -2.13 43.70 -21.28
C THR A 970 -0.70 43.24 -21.00
N ASN A 971 -0.17 43.54 -19.82
CA ASN A 971 1.14 43.08 -19.34
C ASN A 971 1.23 43.19 -17.81
N LEU A 972 2.33 42.73 -17.23
CA LEU A 972 2.51 42.71 -15.77
C LEU A 972 2.50 44.11 -15.12
N LYS A 973 3.11 45.12 -15.74
CA LYS A 973 3.12 46.50 -15.21
C LYS A 973 1.70 47.09 -15.23
N ASP A 974 0.95 46.78 -16.30
CA ASP A 974 -0.44 47.18 -16.51
C ASP A 974 -1.40 46.57 -15.47
N LEU A 975 -1.16 45.32 -15.04
CA LEU A 975 -1.87 44.70 -13.91
C LEU A 975 -1.58 45.44 -12.60
N ILE A 976 -0.30 45.67 -12.29
CA ILE A 976 0.10 46.29 -11.02
C ILE A 976 -0.44 47.72 -10.92
N GLU A 977 -0.28 48.52 -11.97
CA GLU A 977 -0.69 49.94 -11.99
C GLU A 977 -2.20 50.15 -11.93
N LYS A 978 -3.02 49.20 -12.42
CA LYS A 978 -4.48 49.37 -12.52
C LYS A 978 -5.31 48.53 -11.55
N LEU A 979 -4.78 47.46 -10.97
CA LEU A 979 -5.50 46.59 -10.02
C LEU A 979 -4.88 46.59 -8.61
N LEU A 980 -3.55 46.61 -8.52
CA LEU A 980 -2.85 46.42 -7.24
C LEU A 980 -2.51 47.74 -6.56
N ILE A 981 -2.48 48.86 -7.30
CA ILE A 981 -2.29 50.20 -6.75
C ILE A 981 -3.66 50.89 -6.55
N GLN A 982 -3.87 51.37 -5.32
CA GLN A 982 -5.05 52.11 -4.88
C GLN A 982 -4.91 53.62 -5.09
N SER A 983 -3.70 54.17 -4.94
CA SER A 983 -3.39 55.58 -5.16
C SER A 983 -1.89 55.80 -5.41
N LYS A 984 -1.51 56.90 -6.09
CA LYS A 984 -0.10 57.31 -6.26
C LYS A 984 0.06 58.84 -6.28
N GLY A 985 1.17 59.34 -5.73
CA GLY A 985 1.51 60.76 -5.67
C GLY A 985 1.98 61.37 -7.01
N THR A 986 1.96 62.70 -7.11
CA THR A 986 2.26 63.47 -8.33
C THR A 986 3.71 63.37 -8.83
N SER A 987 4.66 62.96 -7.98
CA SER A 987 6.05 62.70 -8.37
C SER A 987 6.28 61.24 -8.81
N ILE A 988 5.23 60.41 -8.81
CA ILE A 988 5.24 59.04 -9.32
C ILE A 988 4.73 59.02 -10.77
N PRO A 989 5.45 58.44 -11.74
CA PRO A 989 5.04 58.43 -13.15
C PRO A 989 3.71 57.70 -13.40
N SER A 990 3.05 58.06 -14.51
CA SER A 990 1.68 57.63 -14.86
C SER A 990 1.56 56.50 -15.89
N ASP A 991 2.65 56.14 -16.56
CA ASP A 991 2.65 55.32 -17.77
C ASP A 991 3.58 54.10 -17.62
N TRP A 992 3.31 53.24 -16.63
CA TRP A 992 4.25 52.16 -16.29
C TRP A 992 4.32 51.12 -17.40
N ALA A 993 3.17 50.79 -17.99
CA ALA A 993 3.02 49.80 -19.07
C ALA A 993 4.03 49.96 -20.23
N THR A 994 4.44 51.18 -20.56
CA THR A 994 5.29 51.51 -21.72
C THR A 994 6.67 52.07 -21.37
N ASN A 995 7.00 52.24 -20.08
CA ASN A 995 8.24 52.88 -19.65
C ASN A 995 9.36 51.86 -19.34
N ASP A 996 10.42 51.85 -20.13
CA ASP A 996 11.56 50.93 -20.00
C ASP A 996 12.41 51.15 -18.73
N LYS A 997 12.39 52.35 -18.14
CA LYS A 997 13.04 52.65 -16.85
C LYS A 997 12.24 52.17 -15.63
N ILE A 998 11.05 51.60 -15.86
CA ILE A 998 10.23 50.94 -14.83
C ILE A 998 10.23 49.45 -15.12
N THR A 999 10.82 48.66 -14.24
CA THR A 999 10.87 47.19 -14.37
C THR A 999 9.94 46.54 -13.37
N ALA A 1000 9.10 45.61 -13.83
CA ALA A 1000 8.27 44.79 -12.96
C ALA A 1000 8.60 43.31 -13.17
N THR A 1001 8.69 42.54 -12.08
CA THR A 1001 8.80 41.07 -12.10
C THR A 1001 7.82 40.45 -11.11
N MET A 1002 7.44 39.21 -11.39
CA MET A 1002 6.56 38.43 -10.53
C MET A 1002 7.19 37.08 -10.22
N HIS A 1003 7.00 36.62 -8.98
CA HIS A 1003 7.38 35.29 -8.51
C HIS A 1003 6.16 34.64 -7.85
N TYR A 1004 6.08 33.31 -7.86
CA TYR A 1004 4.96 32.57 -7.29
C TYR A 1004 5.39 31.22 -6.73
N ASP A 1005 4.60 30.69 -5.80
CA ASP A 1005 4.67 29.31 -5.33
C ASP A 1005 3.28 28.66 -5.48
N ASN A 1006 3.18 27.64 -6.32
CA ASN A 1006 1.92 26.95 -6.62
C ASN A 1006 1.44 26.00 -5.50
N ALA A 1007 2.36 25.50 -4.67
CA ALA A 1007 2.03 24.64 -3.55
C ALA A 1007 1.57 25.46 -2.33
N GLN A 1008 2.09 26.68 -2.19
CA GLN A 1008 1.68 27.62 -1.14
C GLN A 1008 0.51 28.52 -1.55
N GLY A 1009 0.27 28.74 -2.84
CA GLY A 1009 -0.79 29.65 -3.32
C GLY A 1009 -0.43 31.12 -3.05
N THR A 1010 0.83 31.49 -3.33
CA THR A 1010 1.37 32.82 -3.05
C THR A 1010 1.98 33.45 -4.31
N ILE A 1011 1.96 34.79 -4.35
CA ILE A 1011 2.49 35.59 -5.45
C ILE A 1011 3.17 36.85 -4.90
N SER A 1012 4.28 37.24 -5.51
CA SER A 1012 5.09 38.40 -5.10
C SER A 1012 5.34 39.28 -6.31
N PHE A 1013 4.90 40.54 -6.24
CA PHE A 1013 5.12 41.54 -7.27
C PHE A 1013 6.21 42.51 -6.83
N TYR A 1014 7.22 42.68 -7.69
CA TYR A 1014 8.34 43.59 -7.48
C TYR A 1014 8.30 44.64 -8.59
N VAL A 1015 8.32 45.92 -8.22
CA VAL A 1015 8.46 47.04 -9.17
C VAL A 1015 9.62 47.91 -8.74
N LYS A 1016 10.51 48.21 -9.68
CA LYS A 1016 11.54 49.23 -9.52
C LYS A 1016 11.26 50.41 -10.45
N ILE A 1017 11.20 51.61 -9.87
CA ILE A 1017 11.18 52.89 -10.55
C ILE A 1017 12.55 53.54 -10.35
N ASP A 1018 13.29 53.76 -11.44
CA ASP A 1018 14.58 54.46 -11.41
C ASP A 1018 14.43 55.88 -10.85
N LYS A 1019 15.33 56.31 -9.96
CA LYS A 1019 15.24 57.61 -9.29
C LYS A 1019 15.27 58.82 -10.22
N SER A 1020 15.80 58.68 -11.44
CA SER A 1020 15.74 59.73 -12.47
C SER A 1020 14.33 59.98 -13.03
N LEU A 1021 13.31 59.23 -12.57
CA LEU A 1021 11.89 59.44 -12.86
C LEU A 1021 11.12 60.13 -11.71
N VAL A 1022 11.72 60.37 -10.54
CA VAL A 1022 11.02 60.82 -9.32
C VAL A 1022 11.68 62.08 -8.76
N ASP A 1023 11.07 63.24 -8.98
CA ASP A 1023 11.65 64.53 -8.60
C ASP A 1023 11.79 64.70 -7.07
N GLY A 1024 13.02 64.92 -6.61
CA GLY A 1024 13.40 64.96 -5.21
C GLY A 1024 13.81 63.62 -4.59
N SER A 1025 13.75 62.49 -5.31
CA SER A 1025 14.19 61.20 -4.76
C SER A 1025 15.70 61.00 -4.84
N ASN A 1026 16.31 60.65 -3.71
CA ASN A 1026 17.74 60.33 -3.62
C ASN A 1026 18.08 58.87 -4.02
N SER A 1027 17.07 58.00 -4.03
CA SER A 1027 17.17 56.54 -4.23
C SER A 1027 16.09 56.02 -5.17
N ASP A 1028 16.33 54.86 -5.79
CA ASP A 1028 15.31 54.20 -6.61
C ASP A 1028 14.13 53.77 -5.73
N ILE A 1029 12.90 53.99 -6.21
CA ILE A 1029 11.71 53.49 -5.50
C ILE A 1029 11.56 52.01 -5.87
N ASN A 1030 11.77 51.14 -4.88
CA ASN A 1030 11.63 49.71 -5.01
C ASN A 1030 10.39 49.29 -4.20
N LEU A 1031 9.31 48.97 -4.91
CA LEU A 1031 8.04 48.53 -4.34
C LEU A 1031 8.00 47.00 -4.36
N VAL A 1032 7.59 46.40 -3.25
CA VAL A 1032 7.37 44.96 -3.14
C VAL A 1032 6.05 44.74 -2.43
N VAL A 1033 5.16 43.96 -3.05
CA VAL A 1033 3.92 43.52 -2.43
C VAL A 1033 3.77 42.02 -2.59
N ASN A 1034 3.41 41.35 -1.49
CA ASN A 1034 3.20 39.91 -1.44
C ASN A 1034 1.71 39.66 -1.18
N TYR A 1035 1.12 38.75 -1.94
CA TYR A 1035 -0.27 38.37 -1.78
C TYR A 1035 -0.39 36.85 -1.60
N THR A 1036 -1.29 36.43 -0.73
CA THR A 1036 -1.38 35.03 -0.26
C THR A 1036 -2.82 34.51 -0.26
N GLY A 1037 -2.99 33.19 -0.39
CA GLY A 1037 -4.33 32.59 -0.40
C GLY A 1037 -4.99 32.52 -1.78
N PHE A 1038 -4.18 32.31 -2.83
CA PHE A 1038 -4.67 31.99 -4.17
C PHE A 1038 -5.06 30.51 -4.28
N VAL A 1039 -5.88 30.18 -5.29
CA VAL A 1039 -6.22 28.77 -5.60
C VAL A 1039 -4.93 27.98 -5.85
N LYS A 1040 -4.71 26.97 -5.00
CA LYS A 1040 -3.64 26.00 -5.16
C LYS A 1040 -3.97 25.07 -6.32
N GLY A 1041 -2.99 24.75 -7.16
CA GLY A 1041 -3.17 23.73 -8.18
C GLY A 1041 -3.17 22.32 -7.57
N ASN A 1042 -3.93 21.41 -8.16
CA ASN A 1042 -3.71 19.97 -7.95
C ASN A 1042 -2.27 19.60 -8.37
N VAL A 1043 -1.71 18.56 -7.74
CA VAL A 1043 -0.33 18.11 -8.01
C VAL A 1043 -0.18 17.59 -9.44
N ASP A 1044 -1.24 16.96 -9.96
CA ASP A 1044 -1.45 16.64 -11.37
C ASP A 1044 -2.41 17.66 -12.01
N SER A 1045 -2.22 18.00 -13.29
CA SER A 1045 -3.10 18.94 -13.99
C SER A 1045 -4.45 18.29 -14.37
N THR A 1046 -5.52 18.66 -13.66
CA THR A 1046 -6.92 18.25 -13.93
C THR A 1046 -7.77 19.43 -14.41
N SER A 1047 -8.92 19.14 -15.04
CA SER A 1047 -9.91 20.14 -15.49
C SER A 1047 -10.79 20.70 -14.36
N ASP A 1048 -10.73 20.05 -13.21
CA ASP A 1048 -11.58 20.21 -12.05
C ASP A 1048 -10.71 20.38 -10.80
N ASN A 1049 -10.96 21.44 -10.04
CA ASN A 1049 -10.21 21.82 -8.83
C ASN A 1049 -11.17 22.51 -7.83
N LEU A 1050 -10.82 22.49 -6.55
CA LEU A 1050 -11.58 23.09 -5.45
C LEU A 1050 -10.63 23.80 -4.49
N SER A 1051 -11.04 24.97 -3.98
CA SER A 1051 -10.28 25.68 -2.95
C SER A 1051 -11.19 26.30 -1.92
N PHE A 1052 -10.69 26.38 -0.68
CA PHE A 1052 -11.30 27.15 0.38
C PHE A 1052 -10.84 28.62 0.37
N VAL A 1053 -11.55 29.49 1.10
CA VAL A 1053 -11.08 30.81 1.51
C VAL A 1053 -9.80 30.63 2.35
N ALA A 1054 -8.81 31.48 2.16
CA ALA A 1054 -7.58 31.42 2.93
C ALA A 1054 -7.74 32.10 4.31
N ASP A 1055 -6.98 31.64 5.30
CA ASP A 1055 -7.08 32.08 6.71
C ASP A 1055 -6.96 33.62 6.86
N ASN A 1056 -5.99 34.21 6.16
CA ASN A 1056 -5.76 35.66 6.08
C ASN A 1056 -6.90 36.47 5.43
N MET A 1057 -7.88 35.81 4.79
CA MET A 1057 -9.04 36.44 4.18
C MET A 1057 -10.36 36.07 4.86
N LEU A 1058 -10.35 35.16 5.85
CA LEU A 1058 -11.57 34.60 6.44
C LEU A 1058 -12.50 35.69 7.01
N GLU A 1059 -11.97 36.57 7.86
CA GLU A 1059 -12.69 37.70 8.48
C GLU A 1059 -13.30 38.60 7.40
N SER A 1060 -12.47 39.11 6.48
CA SER A 1060 -12.91 40.06 5.45
C SER A 1060 -13.87 39.43 4.41
N TYR A 1061 -13.75 38.14 4.13
CA TYR A 1061 -14.67 37.40 3.27
C TYR A 1061 -16.05 37.24 3.93
N LEU A 1062 -16.10 36.82 5.20
CA LEU A 1062 -17.36 36.63 5.91
C LEU A 1062 -18.09 37.95 6.18
N ILE A 1063 -17.35 39.02 6.51
CA ILE A 1063 -17.91 40.37 6.69
C ILE A 1063 -18.43 40.93 5.35
N SER A 1064 -17.66 40.83 4.26
CA SER A 1064 -18.06 41.41 2.97
C SER A 1064 -19.21 40.68 2.27
N ASN A 1065 -19.40 39.38 2.55
CA ASN A 1065 -20.58 38.63 2.13
C ASN A 1065 -21.79 38.82 3.09
N GLY A 1066 -21.59 39.44 4.26
CA GLY A 1066 -22.63 39.65 5.27
C GLY A 1066 -23.01 38.39 6.07
N ASP A 1067 -22.13 37.38 6.11
CA ASP A 1067 -22.34 36.14 6.87
C ASP A 1067 -22.02 36.29 8.37
N THR A 1068 -21.26 37.33 8.76
CA THR A 1068 -20.93 37.67 10.15
C THR A 1068 -20.65 39.18 10.31
N THR A 1069 -20.55 39.68 11.55
CA THR A 1069 -20.05 41.03 11.84
C THR A 1069 -18.61 40.99 12.36
N GLU A 1070 -17.91 42.12 12.30
CA GLU A 1070 -16.54 42.26 12.82
C GLU A 1070 -16.45 41.98 14.33
N ASP A 1071 -17.46 42.39 15.11
CA ASP A 1071 -17.52 42.12 16.54
C ASP A 1071 -17.89 40.66 16.84
N ASP A 1072 -18.82 40.06 16.07
CA ASP A 1072 -19.14 38.63 16.23
C ASP A 1072 -17.92 37.74 15.92
N PHE A 1073 -17.20 38.05 14.82
CA PHE A 1073 -16.04 37.27 14.40
C PHE A 1073 -14.94 37.24 15.46
N LYS A 1074 -14.63 38.39 16.06
CA LYS A 1074 -13.60 38.53 17.11
C LYS A 1074 -13.97 37.91 18.45
N ASN A 1075 -15.25 37.53 18.64
CA ASN A 1075 -15.72 36.81 19.82
C ASN A 1075 -15.77 35.27 19.62
N PHE A 1076 -15.41 34.76 18.43
CA PHE A 1076 -15.28 33.32 18.24
C PHE A 1076 -14.08 32.74 19.02
N ASN A 1077 -14.22 31.48 19.40
CA ASN A 1077 -13.13 30.59 19.79
C ASN A 1077 -13.21 29.32 18.92
N PRO A 1078 -12.23 28.41 18.94
CA PRO A 1078 -12.23 27.24 18.06
C PRO A 1078 -13.51 26.40 18.14
N THR A 1079 -14.07 26.22 19.34
CA THR A 1079 -15.29 25.43 19.54
C THR A 1079 -16.52 26.17 19.03
N THR A 1080 -16.71 27.45 19.37
CA THR A 1080 -17.88 28.22 18.90
C THR A 1080 -17.84 28.52 17.39
N PHE A 1081 -16.64 28.68 16.79
CA PHE A 1081 -16.51 28.78 15.34
C PHE A 1081 -16.80 27.45 14.64
N ALA A 1082 -16.32 26.32 15.19
CA ALA A 1082 -16.65 25.00 14.65
C ALA A 1082 -18.16 24.67 14.74
N GLU A 1083 -18.86 25.16 15.78
CA GLU A 1083 -20.31 25.07 15.89
C GLU A 1083 -21.03 25.98 14.88
N TRP A 1084 -20.56 27.21 14.70
CA TRP A 1084 -21.09 28.14 13.69
C TRP A 1084 -20.91 27.61 12.25
N LEU A 1085 -19.75 27.01 11.94
CA LEU A 1085 -19.47 26.38 10.64
C LEU A 1085 -20.39 25.19 10.34
N LYS A 1086 -20.76 24.42 11.37
CA LYS A 1086 -21.71 23.28 11.28
C LYS A 1086 -23.17 23.71 11.16
N ALA A 1087 -23.49 24.97 11.44
CA ALA A 1087 -24.86 25.45 11.47
C ALA A 1087 -25.59 25.20 10.14
N LYS A 1088 -26.86 24.79 10.24
CA LYS A 1088 -27.74 24.45 9.12
C LYS A 1088 -27.12 23.41 8.16
N ASP A 1089 -26.67 22.28 8.70
CA ASP A 1089 -26.05 21.19 7.92
C ASP A 1089 -24.83 21.67 7.10
N ASN A 1090 -23.93 22.36 7.79
CA ASN A 1090 -22.66 22.84 7.25
C ASN A 1090 -22.76 23.94 6.16
N GLU A 1091 -23.89 24.65 6.03
CA GLU A 1091 -24.10 25.76 5.06
C GLU A 1091 -22.92 26.75 5.05
N MET A 1092 -22.44 27.13 6.24
CA MET A 1092 -21.36 28.12 6.39
C MET A 1092 -19.99 27.54 6.02
N ALA A 1093 -19.69 26.29 6.38
CA ALA A 1093 -18.47 25.61 5.93
C ALA A 1093 -18.39 25.46 4.39
N LEU A 1094 -19.55 25.30 3.74
CA LEU A 1094 -19.65 25.19 2.27
C LEU A 1094 -19.52 26.54 1.55
N LYS A 1095 -19.98 27.64 2.17
CA LYS A 1095 -19.73 29.01 1.66
C LYS A 1095 -18.24 29.34 1.60
N LEU A 1096 -17.44 28.82 2.52
CA LEU A 1096 -15.98 28.98 2.50
C LEU A 1096 -15.30 28.25 1.32
N ILE A 1097 -16.01 27.54 0.44
CA ILE A 1097 -15.44 26.98 -0.80
C ILE A 1097 -15.37 28.10 -1.87
N SER A 1098 -14.28 28.87 -1.82
CA SER A 1098 -14.00 30.06 -2.64
C SER A 1098 -13.89 29.77 -4.14
N TYR A 1099 -13.43 28.59 -4.53
CA TYR A 1099 -13.32 28.13 -5.91
C TYR A 1099 -13.78 26.68 -6.06
N LYS A 1100 -14.42 26.37 -7.19
CA LYS A 1100 -14.88 25.04 -7.57
C LYS A 1100 -15.11 24.98 -9.08
N SER A 1101 -14.51 24.00 -9.74
CA SER A 1101 -14.67 23.76 -11.20
C SER A 1101 -14.94 22.29 -11.51
N GLY A 1102 -15.43 22.02 -12.72
CA GLY A 1102 -15.77 20.67 -13.19
C GLY A 1102 -16.68 19.89 -12.23
N GLU A 1103 -16.30 18.66 -11.89
CA GLU A 1103 -17.17 17.72 -11.16
C GLU A 1103 -17.56 18.22 -9.76
N TYR A 1104 -16.66 18.92 -9.06
CA TYR A 1104 -16.93 19.46 -7.72
C TYR A 1104 -18.16 20.38 -7.68
N VAL A 1105 -18.45 21.11 -8.78
CA VAL A 1105 -19.66 21.95 -8.88
C VAL A 1105 -20.91 21.07 -8.81
N THR A 1106 -20.95 20.00 -9.60
CA THR A 1106 -22.07 19.05 -9.65
C THR A 1106 -22.23 18.28 -8.33
N TYR A 1107 -21.11 17.87 -7.71
CA TYR A 1107 -21.13 17.06 -6.50
C TYR A 1107 -21.56 17.88 -5.27
N LEU A 1108 -21.10 19.14 -5.16
CA LEU A 1108 -21.60 20.07 -4.15
C LEU A 1108 -23.08 20.41 -4.36
N SER A 1109 -23.54 20.62 -5.60
CA SER A 1109 -24.95 20.90 -5.89
C SER A 1109 -25.89 19.70 -5.72
N SER A 1110 -25.37 18.49 -5.54
CA SER A 1110 -26.15 17.24 -5.40
C SER A 1110 -25.89 16.49 -4.09
N ASN A 1111 -25.24 17.14 -3.12
CA ASN A 1111 -24.91 16.59 -1.79
C ASN A 1111 -24.17 15.24 -1.83
N LYS A 1112 -23.28 15.05 -2.82
CA LYS A 1112 -22.43 13.85 -2.98
C LYS A 1112 -21.08 14.01 -2.28
N TYR A 1113 -21.11 14.43 -1.03
CA TYR A 1113 -19.92 14.67 -0.22
C TYR A 1113 -20.21 14.43 1.26
N LYS A 1114 -19.14 14.27 2.03
CA LYS A 1114 -19.16 14.23 3.50
C LYS A 1114 -18.25 15.34 4.00
N LEU A 1115 -18.77 16.22 4.85
CA LEU A 1115 -18.02 17.34 5.43
C LEU A 1115 -17.89 17.12 6.95
N SER A 1116 -16.70 17.34 7.49
CA SER A 1116 -16.41 17.29 8.94
C SER A 1116 -15.69 18.55 9.38
N VAL A 1117 -16.10 19.13 10.52
CA VAL A 1117 -15.44 20.30 11.12
C VAL A 1117 -14.97 19.95 12.53
N ILE A 1118 -13.67 20.14 12.79
CA ILE A 1118 -12.96 19.72 14.00
C ILE A 1118 -12.31 20.93 14.65
N ALA A 1119 -12.62 21.19 15.92
CA ALA A 1119 -11.96 22.22 16.72
C ALA A 1119 -10.74 21.65 17.45
N ASN A 1120 -9.69 22.46 17.60
CA ASN A 1120 -8.53 22.17 18.45
C ASN A 1120 -8.24 23.39 19.33
N GLU A 1121 -8.77 23.36 20.56
CA GLU A 1121 -8.61 24.44 21.54
C GLU A 1121 -7.15 24.65 21.94
N THR A 1122 -6.35 23.57 22.02
CA THR A 1122 -4.92 23.63 22.40
C THR A 1122 -4.06 24.34 21.35
N GLN A 1123 -4.42 24.24 20.07
CA GLN A 1123 -3.71 24.90 18.97
C GLN A 1123 -4.37 26.19 18.49
N ARG A 1124 -5.56 26.55 19.03
CA ARG A 1124 -6.40 27.65 18.55
C ARG A 1124 -6.75 27.56 17.06
N THR A 1125 -7.18 26.38 16.62
CA THR A 1125 -7.49 26.12 15.22
C THR A 1125 -8.80 25.38 15.00
N VAL A 1126 -9.39 25.56 13.82
CA VAL A 1126 -10.55 24.81 13.33
C VAL A 1126 -10.27 24.28 11.94
N SER A 1127 -10.33 22.96 11.78
CA SER A 1127 -10.10 22.28 10.51
C SER A 1127 -11.42 21.83 9.87
N ILE A 1128 -11.61 22.15 8.59
CA ILE A 1128 -12.69 21.65 7.75
C ILE A 1128 -12.11 20.59 6.81
N PHE A 1129 -12.77 19.43 6.73
CA PHE A 1129 -12.46 18.34 5.80
C PHE A 1129 -13.70 18.09 4.94
N ILE A 1130 -13.51 17.89 3.63
CA ILE A 1130 -14.59 17.50 2.71
C ILE A 1130 -14.13 16.38 1.77
N ASN A 1131 -14.91 15.31 1.69
CA ASN A 1131 -14.63 14.10 0.92
C ASN A 1131 -15.78 13.81 -0.07
N PHE A 1132 -15.48 13.43 -1.31
CA PHE A 1132 -16.43 13.33 -2.43
C PHE A 1132 -16.72 11.89 -2.88
N ASP A 1133 -17.99 11.52 -3.05
CA ASP A 1133 -18.44 10.14 -3.30
C ASP A 1133 -18.20 9.68 -4.76
N LYS A 1134 -16.95 9.27 -5.07
CA LYS A 1134 -16.46 8.81 -6.40
C LYS A 1134 -16.58 9.86 -7.51
N LEU A 1135 -15.52 10.61 -7.73
CA LEU A 1135 -15.31 11.41 -8.95
C LEU A 1135 -15.15 10.48 -10.17
N THR A 1136 -15.41 11.00 -11.36
CA THR A 1136 -15.26 10.28 -12.65
C THR A 1136 -13.87 10.47 -13.27
N ASN A 1137 -13.12 11.50 -12.83
CA ASN A 1137 -11.71 11.68 -13.17
C ASN A 1137 -10.79 11.07 -12.08
N ASP A 1138 -10.13 9.95 -12.39
CA ASP A 1138 -9.26 9.21 -11.47
C ASP A 1138 -8.07 10.02 -10.91
N LYS A 1139 -7.73 11.16 -11.52
CA LYS A 1139 -6.65 12.07 -11.06
C LYS A 1139 -7.11 13.16 -10.10
N SER A 1140 -8.41 13.30 -9.90
CA SER A 1140 -8.97 14.38 -9.09
C SER A 1140 -8.97 14.03 -7.60
N LEU A 1141 -8.62 15.01 -6.75
CA LEU A 1141 -8.58 14.79 -5.31
C LEU A 1141 -9.99 14.49 -4.78
N THR A 1142 -10.17 13.31 -4.20
CA THR A 1142 -11.42 12.91 -3.54
C THR A 1142 -11.60 13.56 -2.17
N GLU A 1143 -10.56 14.20 -1.61
CA GLU A 1143 -10.59 14.86 -0.31
C GLU A 1143 -9.82 16.19 -0.32
N TYR A 1144 -10.39 17.19 0.34
CA TYR A 1144 -9.77 18.50 0.59
C TYR A 1144 -9.87 18.86 2.06
N SER A 1145 -8.90 19.64 2.56
CA SER A 1145 -8.96 20.22 3.90
C SER A 1145 -8.40 21.64 3.96
N VAL A 1146 -8.88 22.40 4.94
CA VAL A 1146 -8.38 23.73 5.32
C VAL A 1146 -8.36 23.81 6.84
N THR A 1147 -7.41 24.57 7.39
CA THR A 1147 -7.36 24.88 8.83
C THR A 1147 -7.33 26.39 9.00
N TYR A 1148 -8.19 26.89 9.87
CA TYR A 1148 -8.33 28.30 10.22
C TYR A 1148 -7.81 28.55 11.64
N THR A 1149 -7.27 29.74 11.88
CA THR A 1149 -6.74 30.17 13.18
C THR A 1149 -7.76 31.07 13.89
N ILE A 1150 -8.19 30.69 15.10
CA ILE A 1150 -9.30 31.33 15.84
C ILE A 1150 -8.88 31.72 17.26
#